data_AF-A0A7S7W898-F1
#
_entry.id   AF-A0A7S7W898-F1
#
_cell.length_a   1.000
_cell.length_b   1.000
_cell.length_c   1.000
_cell.angle_alpha   90.00
_cell.angle_beta   90.00
_cell.angle_gamma   90.00
#
_symmetry.space_group_name_H-M   'P 1'
#
loop_
_entity.id
_entity.type
_entity.pdbx_description
1 polymer ?
#
loop_
_entity_poly.entity_id
_entity_poly.type
_entity_poly.pdbx_seq_one_letter_code
_entity_poly.pdbx_strand_id
1 'polypeptide(L)'
;MSRMTRGTQVPARWRLLACGLFLLASSSVAAAADAGIVDVHALPQLEGAVEDTSRPDPYRVEYRVPTPPAVTLQAVRKLLSAEGWVPYVLPLEEKSTTLKFKKGRQGLSVHFTQAGGRPDQSAVYYTTDRIYSNVPFPDGASDLVFDGTRPYLGCIAPGALDATSEFYIRQMEAIGWRKLTAETAARWTTTGLDEAVPNGMRAFYDHPEGDTTQFYKQKPVMLTLTKRNDGRTDVDVRIAPFVLPADLTADSDVAGLPRPNPTKSARGLGSASSNKREMSAAAMAELPAVLAFYHRELAARGWQEDGSAPLAPGDDVALKISNAEETGVLRLGRKYDFTMVSLTAQVKESALAARAKAKKEADEKFMKDAEAMAKQVIAADEARRKVQAAALSDAPLGALADSKTPVPLPETAEDVRFKGDDGSLEFSSGSSVKALTAFYRASLKPLGWNERPSVINQPNMAMLEFAKSGKSISFTVMQMGPKVRVSAEGSGLKVATAKPVEAQAKSSEPLKPDTESQLPVPTQRSSTSLATTKMPGSETPFRRELEASIPAPLGDVLAFYRTELSKLGWQEKADGAIVSAERAQIDFTSPQGPAVLKLGRAKSETTVSLAQKNPEAAVKADIMPKAGQARLMLGNIGPKEASLTINKQTVKIAAGAGGPQSPKGPMVDLPPGKYQYALRVPGHPARTESLTVAAGDAWGLMVGPDGAVLPLQMY
;
A
#
# COMPACT_ATOMS: atom_id res chain seq x y z
N MET A 1 -50.53 -37.93 53.07
CA MET A 1 -49.88 -38.24 54.38
C MET A 1 -48.83 -39.33 54.15
N SER A 2 -47.89 -39.49 55.09
CA SER A 2 -47.10 -40.71 55.47
C SER A 2 -46.97 -41.89 54.49
N ARG A 3 -45.79 -42.53 54.31
CA ARG A 3 -44.47 -42.43 54.96
C ARG A 3 -43.41 -43.08 54.05
N MET A 4 -42.13 -42.73 54.20
CA MET A 4 -41.03 -43.56 53.71
C MET A 4 -40.70 -44.68 54.70
N THR A 5 -40.31 -45.85 54.19
CA THR A 5 -39.54 -46.86 54.94
C THR A 5 -38.43 -47.44 54.06
N ARG A 6 -37.18 -47.33 54.53
CA ARG A 6 -36.09 -48.23 54.12
C ARG A 6 -36.25 -49.54 54.93
N GLY A 7 -35.85 -50.72 54.50
CA GLY A 7 -35.15 -51.11 53.26
C GLY A 7 -34.26 -52.34 53.55
N THR A 8 -33.73 -53.01 52.52
CA THR A 8 -32.85 -54.18 52.70
C THR A 8 -31.57 -54.02 51.87
N GLN A 9 -30.41 -54.26 52.48
CA GLN A 9 -29.12 -54.23 51.78
C GLN A 9 -28.77 -55.61 51.18
N VAL A 10 -28.03 -55.60 50.07
CA VAL A 10 -27.45 -56.80 49.42
C VAL A 10 -25.93 -56.59 49.30
N PRO A 11 -25.07 -57.62 49.53
CA PRO A 11 -23.64 -57.38 49.77
C PRO A 11 -22.86 -56.80 48.58
N ALA A 12 -21.93 -55.88 48.88
CA ALA A 12 -21.18 -55.12 47.88
C ALA A 12 -20.28 -55.95 46.94
N ARG A 13 -19.96 -57.21 47.28
CA ARG A 13 -19.01 -58.04 46.52
C ARG A 13 -19.53 -58.56 45.18
N TRP A 14 -20.84 -58.58 44.92
CA TRP A 14 -21.36 -59.07 43.63
C TRP A 14 -21.47 -57.97 42.54
N ARG A 15 -21.51 -56.69 42.91
CA ARG A 15 -21.69 -55.58 41.95
C ARG A 15 -20.46 -55.31 41.06
N LEU A 16 -19.26 -55.57 41.56
CA LEU A 16 -18.02 -55.31 40.81
C LEU A 16 -17.83 -56.23 39.60
N LEU A 17 -18.32 -57.48 39.66
CA LEU A 17 -18.18 -58.45 38.56
C LEU A 17 -19.20 -58.21 37.43
N ALA A 18 -20.39 -57.70 37.76
CA ALA A 18 -21.39 -57.29 36.76
C ALA A 18 -20.98 -56.02 35.99
N CYS A 19 -20.31 -55.06 36.66
CA CYS A 19 -19.85 -53.83 36.00
C CYS A 19 -18.65 -54.05 35.05
N GLY A 20 -17.84 -55.10 35.28
CA GLY A 20 -16.69 -55.41 34.42
C GLY A 20 -17.06 -55.95 33.03
N LEU A 21 -18.15 -56.71 32.91
CA LEU A 21 -18.55 -57.36 31.66
C LEU A 21 -19.43 -56.50 30.74
N PHE A 22 -20.13 -55.49 31.26
CA PHE A 22 -20.85 -54.52 30.42
C PHE A 22 -19.95 -53.50 29.72
N LEU A 23 -18.69 -53.35 30.14
CA LEU A 23 -17.70 -52.44 29.53
C LEU A 23 -16.92 -53.04 28.33
N LEU A 24 -17.20 -54.28 27.94
CA LEU A 24 -16.65 -54.92 26.74
C LEU A 24 -17.73 -55.26 25.69
N ALA A 25 -19.00 -54.93 25.98
CA ALA A 25 -20.12 -55.03 25.04
C ALA A 25 -20.73 -53.65 24.67
N SER A 26 -20.12 -52.56 25.15
CA SER A 26 -20.30 -51.23 24.54
C SER A 26 -19.60 -51.23 23.19
N SER A 27 -20.27 -51.75 22.16
CA SER A 27 -19.87 -51.58 20.77
C SER A 27 -19.63 -50.10 20.54
N SER A 28 -18.40 -49.74 20.17
CA SER A 28 -18.07 -48.36 19.84
C SER A 28 -19.03 -47.89 18.76
N VAL A 29 -19.88 -46.92 19.08
CA VAL A 29 -20.50 -46.10 18.04
C VAL A 29 -19.35 -45.29 17.46
N ALA A 30 -18.66 -45.89 16.49
CA ALA A 30 -17.78 -45.17 15.60
C ALA A 30 -18.60 -44.02 15.06
N ALA A 31 -18.19 -42.79 15.36
CA ALA A 31 -18.86 -41.61 14.84
C ALA A 31 -18.86 -41.74 13.32
N ALA A 32 -20.04 -42.02 12.74
CA ALA A 32 -20.15 -42.35 11.34
C ALA A 32 -19.54 -41.19 10.55
N ALA A 33 -18.50 -41.49 9.76
CA ALA A 33 -17.79 -40.47 9.01
C ALA A 33 -18.80 -39.65 8.21
N ASP A 34 -18.75 -38.33 8.36
CA ASP A 34 -19.75 -37.44 7.78
C ASP A 34 -19.77 -37.65 6.26
N ALA A 35 -20.86 -38.22 5.74
CA ALA A 35 -20.98 -38.60 4.34
C ALA A 35 -20.96 -37.40 3.37
N GLY A 36 -21.03 -36.16 3.89
CA GLY A 36 -20.78 -34.93 3.12
C GLY A 36 -19.29 -34.55 3.01
N ILE A 37 -18.39 -35.25 3.68
CA ILE A 37 -16.93 -35.12 3.59
C ILE A 37 -16.39 -36.28 2.74
N VAL A 38 -15.43 -35.99 1.87
CA VAL A 38 -14.68 -37.01 1.11
C VAL A 38 -13.38 -37.38 1.83
N ASP A 39 -13.08 -38.69 1.91
CA ASP A 39 -11.74 -39.18 2.21
C ASP A 39 -10.84 -38.90 1.00
N VAL A 40 -9.91 -37.95 1.15
CA VAL A 40 -9.02 -37.51 0.08
C VAL A 40 -7.86 -38.48 -0.19
N HIS A 41 -7.51 -39.37 0.76
CA HIS A 41 -6.50 -40.41 0.54
C HIS A 41 -7.07 -41.60 -0.24
N ALA A 42 -8.38 -41.82 -0.19
CA ALA A 42 -9.09 -42.80 -1.02
C ALA A 42 -9.36 -42.34 -2.47
N LEU A 43 -8.98 -41.11 -2.85
CA LEU A 43 -9.18 -40.58 -4.21
C LEU A 43 -8.09 -41.07 -5.19
N PRO A 44 -8.42 -41.26 -6.48
CA PRO A 44 -7.44 -41.70 -7.47
C PRO A 44 -6.39 -40.62 -7.73
N GLN A 45 -5.13 -41.02 -7.73
CA GLN A 45 -3.98 -40.20 -8.14
C GLN A 45 -3.58 -40.57 -9.58
N LEU A 46 -2.79 -39.72 -10.24
CA LEU A 46 -2.28 -40.03 -11.58
C LEU A 46 -1.22 -41.15 -11.54
N GLU A 47 -1.05 -41.86 -12.65
CA GLU A 47 0.03 -42.83 -12.81
C GLU A 47 1.40 -42.14 -12.64
N GLY A 48 2.29 -42.75 -11.86
CA GLY A 48 3.58 -42.16 -11.49
C GLY A 48 3.51 -41.03 -10.45
N ALA A 49 2.37 -40.84 -9.78
CA ALA A 49 2.28 -39.94 -8.63
C ALA A 49 3.12 -40.44 -7.43
N VAL A 50 3.67 -39.49 -6.69
CA VAL A 50 4.35 -39.73 -5.40
C VAL A 50 3.73 -38.82 -4.34
N GLU A 51 3.03 -39.40 -3.37
CA GLU A 51 2.40 -38.70 -2.26
C GLU A 51 3.43 -38.16 -1.26
N ASP A 52 3.26 -36.92 -0.80
CA ASP A 52 4.11 -36.30 0.22
C ASP A 52 3.56 -36.57 1.62
N THR A 53 3.98 -37.70 2.19
CA THR A 53 3.58 -38.14 3.53
C THR A 53 4.33 -37.43 4.66
N SER A 54 5.12 -36.38 4.39
CA SER A 54 5.90 -35.67 5.42
C SER A 54 5.03 -34.88 6.41
N ARG A 55 3.78 -34.58 6.06
CA ARG A 55 2.80 -33.86 6.88
C ARG A 55 1.40 -34.47 6.69
N PRO A 56 1.05 -35.53 7.45
CA PRO A 56 -0.28 -36.15 7.33
C PRO A 56 -1.38 -35.17 7.78
N ASP A 57 -2.36 -34.95 6.90
CA ASP A 57 -3.54 -34.11 7.11
C ASP A 57 -4.79 -34.88 6.61
N PRO A 58 -5.72 -35.29 7.49
CA PRO A 58 -6.85 -36.15 7.12
C PRO A 58 -7.84 -35.48 6.15
N TYR A 59 -7.68 -34.19 5.87
CA TYR A 59 -8.52 -33.41 4.97
C TYR A 59 -7.78 -32.97 3.70
N ARG A 60 -6.48 -33.28 3.56
CA ARG A 60 -5.65 -32.86 2.43
C ARG A 60 -4.55 -33.85 2.05
N VAL A 61 -4.51 -34.23 0.77
CA VAL A 61 -3.37 -34.92 0.14
C VAL A 61 -2.53 -33.92 -0.67
N GLU A 62 -1.20 -34.05 -0.61
CA GLU A 62 -0.26 -33.52 -1.61
C GLU A 62 0.38 -34.69 -2.35
N TYR A 63 0.38 -34.68 -3.68
CA TYR A 63 1.18 -35.61 -4.48
C TYR A 63 1.88 -34.91 -5.64
N ARG A 64 3.00 -35.47 -6.08
CA ARG A 64 3.85 -34.92 -7.15
C ARG A 64 3.82 -35.79 -8.39
N VAL A 65 3.81 -35.18 -9.57
CA VAL A 65 3.86 -35.87 -10.87
C VAL A 65 4.89 -35.25 -11.82
N PRO A 66 5.54 -36.05 -12.69
CA PRO A 66 6.53 -35.60 -13.67
C PRO A 66 5.88 -35.01 -14.93
N THR A 67 4.87 -34.14 -14.77
CA THR A 67 4.21 -33.43 -15.87
C THR A 67 3.98 -31.94 -15.55
N PRO A 68 3.99 -31.03 -16.54
CA PRO A 68 3.71 -29.60 -16.33
C PRO A 68 2.25 -29.33 -15.89
N PRO A 69 1.97 -28.32 -15.05
CA PRO A 69 0.64 -28.11 -14.46
C PRO A 69 -0.53 -28.04 -15.44
N ALA A 70 -0.32 -27.46 -16.64
CA ALA A 70 -1.38 -27.38 -17.67
C ALA A 70 -1.78 -28.76 -18.23
N VAL A 71 -0.85 -29.72 -18.29
CA VAL A 71 -1.12 -31.11 -18.71
C VAL A 71 -1.75 -31.88 -17.55
N THR A 72 -1.16 -31.77 -16.36
CA THR A 72 -1.62 -32.40 -15.12
C THR A 72 -3.08 -32.06 -14.81
N LEU A 73 -3.46 -30.78 -14.95
CA LEU A 73 -4.83 -30.30 -14.69
C LEU A 73 -5.88 -31.01 -15.56
N GLN A 74 -5.61 -31.19 -16.85
CA GLN A 74 -6.53 -31.88 -17.76
C GLN A 74 -6.58 -33.39 -17.48
N ALA A 75 -5.44 -34.00 -17.13
CA ALA A 75 -5.37 -35.41 -16.78
C ALA A 75 -6.15 -35.71 -15.48
N VAL A 76 -5.95 -34.93 -14.41
CA VAL A 76 -6.70 -35.06 -13.14
C VAL A 76 -8.19 -34.79 -13.35
N ARG A 77 -8.56 -33.79 -14.16
CA ARG A 77 -9.97 -33.53 -14.49
C ARG A 77 -10.62 -34.75 -15.16
N LYS A 78 -9.94 -35.38 -16.12
CA LYS A 78 -10.44 -36.59 -16.79
C LYS A 78 -10.54 -37.78 -15.81
N LEU A 79 -9.54 -37.96 -14.96
CA LEU A 79 -9.49 -39.04 -13.96
C LEU A 79 -10.66 -38.95 -12.96
N LEU A 80 -10.84 -37.79 -12.33
CA LEU A 80 -11.93 -37.60 -11.36
C LEU A 80 -13.31 -37.68 -12.02
N SER A 81 -13.49 -37.17 -13.24
CA SER A 81 -14.74 -37.31 -13.97
C SER A 81 -15.07 -38.74 -14.40
N ALA A 82 -14.07 -39.62 -14.59
CA ALA A 82 -14.31 -41.05 -14.79
C ALA A 82 -14.88 -41.70 -13.51
N GLU A 83 -14.42 -41.27 -12.33
CA GLU A 83 -14.98 -41.62 -11.02
C GLU A 83 -16.28 -40.87 -10.66
N GLY A 84 -16.96 -40.26 -11.63
CA GLY A 84 -18.25 -39.58 -11.41
C GLY A 84 -18.18 -38.29 -10.58
N TRP A 85 -16.99 -37.68 -10.45
CA TRP A 85 -16.87 -36.32 -9.92
C TRP A 85 -17.19 -35.29 -11.00
N VAL A 86 -18.26 -34.52 -10.80
CA VAL A 86 -18.72 -33.52 -11.76
C VAL A 86 -17.98 -32.20 -11.50
N PRO A 87 -17.19 -31.68 -12.46
CA PRO A 87 -16.49 -30.40 -12.29
C PRO A 87 -17.44 -29.22 -12.42
N TYR A 88 -17.22 -28.17 -11.63
CA TYR A 88 -17.99 -26.91 -11.70
C TYR A 88 -17.09 -25.68 -11.50
N VAL A 89 -17.64 -24.51 -11.79
CA VAL A 89 -17.00 -23.19 -11.63
C VAL A 89 -17.67 -22.42 -10.49
N LEU A 90 -16.91 -21.69 -9.67
CA LEU A 90 -17.47 -20.79 -8.66
C LEU A 90 -17.94 -19.47 -9.31
N PRO A 91 -19.10 -18.90 -8.92
CA PRO A 91 -19.53 -17.59 -9.38
C PRO A 91 -18.47 -16.50 -9.18
N LEU A 92 -18.14 -15.77 -10.24
CA LEU A 92 -17.10 -14.71 -10.30
C LEU A 92 -15.64 -15.20 -10.18
N GLU A 93 -15.41 -16.51 -10.23
CA GLU A 93 -14.09 -17.14 -10.20
C GLU A 93 -13.79 -17.94 -11.49
N GLU A 94 -14.34 -17.53 -12.63
CA GLU A 94 -14.24 -18.26 -13.92
C GLU A 94 -12.81 -18.36 -14.49
N LYS A 95 -11.85 -17.70 -13.85
CA LYS A 95 -10.42 -17.70 -14.18
C LYS A 95 -9.56 -18.39 -13.11
N SER A 96 -10.18 -19.05 -12.13
CA SER A 96 -9.47 -19.80 -11.08
C SER A 96 -8.73 -21.01 -11.67
N THR A 97 -7.52 -21.25 -11.20
CA THR A 97 -6.73 -22.44 -11.53
C THR A 97 -7.01 -23.62 -10.59
N THR A 98 -7.75 -23.38 -9.50
CA THR A 98 -8.25 -24.43 -8.61
C THR A 98 -9.51 -25.02 -9.22
N LEU A 99 -9.49 -26.30 -9.56
CA LEU A 99 -10.69 -27.02 -9.98
C LEU A 99 -11.58 -27.30 -8.78
N LYS A 100 -12.90 -27.25 -8.99
CA LYS A 100 -13.91 -27.64 -8.02
C LYS A 100 -14.73 -28.79 -8.57
N PHE A 101 -15.03 -29.79 -7.74
CA PHE A 101 -15.82 -30.96 -8.11
C PHE A 101 -16.88 -31.29 -7.06
N LYS A 102 -17.98 -31.91 -7.52
CA LYS A 102 -19.09 -32.38 -6.69
C LYS A 102 -19.40 -33.84 -7.00
N LYS A 103 -19.60 -34.66 -5.96
CA LYS A 103 -20.12 -36.04 -6.08
C LYS A 103 -21.21 -36.25 -5.04
N GLY A 104 -22.47 -36.24 -5.49
CA GLY A 104 -23.64 -36.21 -4.60
C GLY A 104 -23.64 -34.98 -3.69
N ARG A 105 -23.27 -35.19 -2.41
CA ARG A 105 -23.15 -34.17 -1.36
C ARG A 105 -21.70 -33.82 -0.99
N GLN A 106 -20.72 -34.57 -1.47
CA GLN A 106 -19.30 -34.31 -1.22
C GLN A 106 -18.77 -33.25 -2.19
N GLY A 107 -17.95 -32.33 -1.68
CA GLY A 107 -17.18 -31.38 -2.48
C GLY A 107 -15.69 -31.69 -2.45
N LEU A 108 -14.98 -31.31 -3.51
CA LEU A 108 -13.53 -31.49 -3.64
C LEU A 108 -12.91 -30.28 -4.34
N SER A 109 -11.94 -29.65 -3.68
CA SER A 109 -10.97 -28.75 -4.29
C SER A 109 -9.78 -29.53 -4.85
N VAL A 110 -9.33 -29.17 -6.06
CA VAL A 110 -8.02 -29.58 -6.57
C VAL A 110 -7.20 -28.37 -6.99
N HIS A 111 -6.05 -28.17 -6.35
CA HIS A 111 -5.12 -27.08 -6.64
C HIS A 111 -3.81 -27.61 -7.23
N PHE A 112 -3.12 -26.79 -8.05
CA PHE A 112 -1.94 -27.18 -8.82
C PHE A 112 -0.83 -26.12 -8.69
N THR A 113 0.40 -26.55 -8.38
CA THR A 113 1.59 -25.69 -8.33
C THR A 113 2.80 -26.37 -9.00
N GLN A 114 3.89 -25.63 -9.25
CA GLN A 114 5.15 -26.20 -9.74
C GLN A 114 5.90 -26.90 -8.60
N ALA A 115 6.15 -28.22 -8.72
CA ALA A 115 6.80 -28.97 -7.65
C ALA A 115 8.26 -28.53 -7.46
N GLY A 116 8.57 -27.94 -6.29
CA GLY A 116 9.92 -27.45 -5.98
C GLY A 116 10.43 -26.37 -6.97
N GLY A 117 9.54 -25.62 -7.60
CA GLY A 117 9.89 -24.60 -8.61
C GLY A 117 10.27 -25.16 -9.99
N ARG A 118 10.16 -26.47 -10.23
CA ARG A 118 10.39 -27.07 -11.54
C ARG A 118 9.17 -26.91 -12.46
N PRO A 119 9.31 -26.34 -13.68
CA PRO A 119 8.18 -26.13 -14.59
C PRO A 119 7.71 -27.42 -15.27
N ASP A 120 8.55 -28.45 -15.30
CA ASP A 120 8.29 -29.80 -15.81
C ASP A 120 7.49 -30.68 -14.83
N GLN A 121 7.30 -30.24 -13.57
CA GLN A 121 6.72 -31.06 -12.50
C GLN A 121 5.58 -30.33 -11.80
N SER A 122 4.54 -31.07 -11.41
CA SER A 122 3.38 -30.53 -10.69
C SER A 122 3.31 -31.10 -9.28
N ALA A 123 3.03 -30.25 -8.30
CA ALA A 123 2.45 -30.66 -7.03
C ALA A 123 0.94 -30.41 -7.11
N VAL A 124 0.17 -31.48 -6.88
CA VAL A 124 -1.29 -31.51 -6.90
C VAL A 124 -1.78 -31.64 -5.46
N TYR A 125 -2.78 -30.84 -5.10
CA TYR A 125 -3.40 -30.89 -3.79
C TYR A 125 -4.86 -31.27 -3.92
N TYR A 126 -5.28 -32.36 -3.28
CA TYR A 126 -6.69 -32.65 -3.04
C TYR A 126 -7.07 -32.09 -1.67
N THR A 127 -8.21 -31.42 -1.56
CA THR A 127 -8.72 -30.90 -0.29
C THR A 127 -10.23 -31.01 -0.26
N THR A 128 -10.79 -31.57 0.79
CA THR A 128 -12.24 -31.74 0.94
C THR A 128 -12.95 -30.39 1.06
N ASP A 129 -14.02 -30.18 0.28
CA ASP A 129 -14.90 -29.02 0.36
C ASP A 129 -16.23 -29.44 0.98
N ARG A 130 -16.71 -28.71 2.01
CA ARG A 130 -18.04 -28.96 2.56
C ARG A 130 -19.12 -28.25 1.73
N ILE A 131 -20.09 -29.01 1.23
CA ILE A 131 -21.29 -28.46 0.58
C ILE A 131 -22.35 -28.19 1.65
N TYR A 132 -22.47 -26.92 2.05
CA TYR A 132 -23.47 -26.44 3.00
C TYR A 132 -24.87 -26.36 2.37
N SER A 133 -24.93 -26.04 1.09
CA SER A 133 -26.15 -25.84 0.31
C SER A 133 -26.16 -26.72 -0.94
N ASN A 134 -26.92 -27.81 -0.89
CA ASN A 134 -26.95 -28.80 -1.98
C ASN A 134 -28.16 -28.61 -2.89
N VAL A 135 -27.92 -28.61 -4.21
CA VAL A 135 -28.93 -28.72 -5.27
C VAL A 135 -28.50 -29.81 -6.26
N PRO A 136 -29.43 -30.49 -6.96
CA PRO A 136 -29.08 -31.56 -7.88
C PRO A 136 -28.51 -31.00 -9.18
N PHE A 137 -27.53 -31.72 -9.74
CA PHE A 137 -26.94 -31.43 -11.06
C PHE A 137 -27.57 -32.38 -12.08
N PRO A 138 -28.13 -31.91 -13.20
CA PRO A 138 -28.65 -32.78 -14.25
C PRO A 138 -27.51 -33.59 -14.90
N ASP A 139 -27.77 -34.87 -15.17
CA ASP A 139 -26.79 -35.74 -15.81
C ASP A 139 -26.37 -35.18 -17.17
N GLY A 140 -25.06 -35.05 -17.40
CA GLY A 140 -24.50 -34.47 -18.63
C GLY A 140 -24.67 -32.96 -18.79
N ALA A 141 -25.02 -32.21 -17.74
CA ALA A 141 -25.11 -30.74 -17.80
C ALA A 141 -23.79 -30.07 -18.21
N SER A 142 -23.86 -29.07 -19.09
CA SER A 142 -22.74 -28.20 -19.45
C SER A 142 -22.77 -26.88 -18.67
N ASP A 143 -21.64 -26.17 -18.67
CA ASP A 143 -21.52 -24.80 -18.18
C ASP A 143 -21.94 -24.62 -16.71
N LEU A 144 -21.67 -25.65 -15.90
CA LEU A 144 -21.96 -25.74 -14.46
C LEU A 144 -21.21 -24.66 -13.66
N VAL A 145 -21.96 -23.65 -13.21
CA VAL A 145 -21.54 -22.66 -12.22
C VAL A 145 -22.32 -22.89 -10.93
N PHE A 146 -21.63 -23.23 -9.83
CA PHE A 146 -22.25 -23.63 -8.56
C PHE A 146 -21.49 -23.06 -7.37
N ASP A 147 -22.21 -22.66 -6.31
CA ASP A 147 -21.63 -22.25 -5.02
C ASP A 147 -22.04 -23.25 -3.93
N GLY A 148 -21.08 -23.87 -3.24
CA GLY A 148 -21.37 -24.82 -2.17
C GLY A 148 -21.80 -24.17 -0.84
N THR A 149 -21.64 -22.86 -0.70
CA THR A 149 -21.88 -22.10 0.55
C THR A 149 -23.28 -21.50 0.66
N ARG A 150 -24.01 -21.45 -0.45
CA ARG A 150 -25.36 -20.86 -0.61
C ARG A 150 -26.04 -21.54 -1.80
N PRO A 151 -27.36 -21.71 -1.86
CA PRO A 151 -27.99 -22.49 -2.91
C PRO A 151 -28.03 -21.71 -4.25
N TYR A 152 -26.94 -21.77 -5.00
CA TYR A 152 -26.81 -21.22 -6.35
C TYR A 152 -26.30 -22.26 -7.35
N LEU A 153 -27.01 -22.43 -8.47
CA LEU A 153 -26.60 -23.24 -9.62
C LEU A 153 -27.08 -22.57 -10.92
N GLY A 154 -26.16 -22.27 -11.82
CA GLY A 154 -26.44 -22.02 -13.24
C GLY A 154 -25.85 -23.16 -14.09
N CYS A 155 -26.62 -23.74 -15.02
CA CYS A 155 -26.10 -24.72 -15.98
C CYS A 155 -27.01 -24.90 -17.20
N ILE A 156 -26.54 -25.60 -18.23
CA ILE A 156 -27.37 -26.05 -19.36
C ILE A 156 -27.59 -27.56 -19.22
N ALA A 157 -28.83 -27.97 -18.93
CA ALA A 157 -29.22 -29.38 -18.94
C ALA A 157 -29.37 -29.89 -20.38
N PRO A 158 -28.91 -31.11 -20.71
CA PRO A 158 -29.01 -31.64 -22.08
C PRO A 158 -30.45 -32.06 -22.45
N GLY A 159 -31.33 -32.22 -21.45
CA GLY A 159 -32.74 -32.57 -21.66
C GLY A 159 -33.62 -31.38 -22.07
N ALA A 160 -34.78 -31.71 -22.63
CA ALA A 160 -35.86 -30.76 -22.88
C ALA A 160 -36.50 -30.26 -21.57
N LEU A 161 -37.26 -29.16 -21.67
CA LEU A 161 -37.83 -28.43 -20.51
C LEU A 161 -38.61 -29.35 -19.56
N ASP A 162 -39.52 -30.16 -20.10
CA ASP A 162 -40.44 -30.99 -19.31
C ASP A 162 -39.69 -32.11 -18.55
N ALA A 163 -38.76 -32.79 -19.23
CA ALA A 163 -37.91 -33.82 -18.63
C ALA A 163 -36.96 -33.23 -17.56
N THR A 164 -36.45 -32.02 -17.79
CA THR A 164 -35.62 -31.28 -16.82
C THR A 164 -36.46 -30.85 -15.60
N SER A 165 -37.72 -30.47 -15.81
CA SER A 165 -38.68 -30.17 -14.73
C SER A 165 -38.98 -31.42 -13.89
N GLU A 166 -39.30 -32.56 -14.51
CA GLU A 166 -39.50 -33.83 -13.79
C GLU A 166 -38.26 -34.25 -12.97
N PHE A 167 -37.07 -34.09 -13.53
CA PHE A 167 -35.81 -34.32 -12.83
C PHE A 167 -35.72 -33.45 -11.58
N TYR A 168 -35.94 -32.13 -11.70
CA TYR A 168 -35.84 -31.22 -10.56
C TYR A 168 -36.91 -31.49 -9.49
N ILE A 169 -38.15 -31.79 -9.86
CA ILE A 169 -39.20 -32.14 -8.89
C ILE A 169 -38.75 -33.33 -8.04
N ARG A 170 -38.39 -34.45 -8.68
CA ARG A 170 -37.98 -35.69 -7.97
C ARG A 170 -36.70 -35.51 -7.16
N GLN A 171 -35.69 -34.84 -7.72
CA GLN A 171 -34.37 -34.74 -7.10
C GLN A 171 -34.28 -33.67 -6.00
N MET A 172 -35.06 -32.60 -6.08
CA MET A 172 -35.18 -31.62 -4.99
C MET A 172 -35.83 -32.26 -3.77
N GLU A 173 -36.93 -33.01 -3.97
CA GLU A 173 -37.62 -33.77 -2.92
C GLU A 173 -36.71 -34.85 -2.32
N ALA A 174 -35.99 -35.61 -3.14
CA ALA A 174 -35.08 -36.67 -2.70
C ALA A 174 -33.91 -36.17 -1.81
N ILE A 175 -33.54 -34.89 -1.88
CA ILE A 175 -32.52 -34.28 -1.01
C ILE A 175 -33.10 -33.38 0.10
N GLY A 176 -34.43 -33.35 0.28
CA GLY A 176 -35.10 -32.69 1.41
C GLY A 176 -35.68 -31.29 1.15
N TRP A 177 -35.59 -30.77 -0.07
CA TRP A 177 -36.35 -29.57 -0.45
C TRP A 177 -37.83 -29.91 -0.65
N ARG A 178 -38.73 -28.95 -0.41
CA ARG A 178 -40.18 -29.10 -0.58
C ARG A 178 -40.69 -27.98 -1.48
N LYS A 179 -41.46 -28.32 -2.51
CA LYS A 179 -42.05 -27.31 -3.39
C LYS A 179 -43.01 -26.41 -2.59
N LEU A 180 -42.86 -25.10 -2.74
CA LEU A 180 -43.73 -24.12 -2.12
C LEU A 180 -45.04 -23.95 -2.90
N THR A 181 -46.09 -23.67 -2.14
CA THR A 181 -47.45 -23.34 -2.56
C THR A 181 -47.80 -21.92 -2.08
N ALA A 182 -48.90 -21.33 -2.53
CA ALA A 182 -49.32 -20.00 -2.08
C ALA A 182 -49.50 -19.93 -0.54
N GLU A 183 -50.06 -20.98 0.07
CA GLU A 183 -50.33 -21.06 1.51
C GLU A 183 -49.04 -21.21 2.32
N THR A 184 -48.09 -22.02 1.83
CA THR A 184 -46.81 -22.27 2.53
C THR A 184 -45.79 -21.15 2.31
N ALA A 185 -45.88 -20.42 1.21
CA ALA A 185 -45.08 -19.24 0.92
C ALA A 185 -45.59 -17.95 1.58
N ALA A 186 -46.87 -17.90 2.01
CA ALA A 186 -47.51 -16.72 2.61
C ALA A 186 -46.75 -16.11 3.82
N ARG A 187 -45.88 -16.89 4.48
CA ARG A 187 -44.97 -16.41 5.55
C ARG A 187 -43.82 -15.52 5.07
N TRP A 188 -43.62 -15.38 3.75
CA TRP A 188 -42.64 -14.47 3.14
C TRP A 188 -43.25 -13.60 2.02
N THR A 189 -44.13 -14.16 1.18
CA THR A 189 -44.79 -13.42 0.10
C THR A 189 -46.19 -13.96 -0.20
N THR A 190 -47.09 -13.07 -0.59
CA THR A 190 -48.42 -13.38 -1.14
C THR A 190 -48.50 -13.15 -2.67
N THR A 191 -47.38 -12.79 -3.31
CA THR A 191 -47.31 -12.44 -4.75
C THR A 191 -46.04 -12.99 -5.42
N GLY A 192 -46.05 -13.07 -6.75
CA GLY A 192 -44.86 -13.39 -7.58
C GLY A 192 -44.49 -14.88 -7.70
N LEU A 193 -45.24 -15.79 -7.06
CA LEU A 193 -45.01 -17.24 -7.13
C LEU A 193 -45.35 -17.80 -8.51
N ASP A 194 -46.48 -17.36 -9.07
CA ASP A 194 -47.02 -17.79 -10.37
C ASP A 194 -46.66 -16.82 -11.52
N GLU A 195 -45.61 -16.00 -11.37
CA GLU A 195 -45.14 -15.12 -12.43
C GLU A 195 -44.61 -15.93 -13.62
N ALA A 196 -45.24 -15.75 -14.79
CA ALA A 196 -44.92 -16.48 -16.00
C ALA A 196 -43.51 -16.17 -16.52
N VAL A 197 -42.74 -17.22 -16.83
CA VAL A 197 -41.42 -17.11 -17.45
C VAL A 197 -41.56 -17.30 -18.96
N PRO A 198 -41.15 -16.34 -19.81
CA PRO A 198 -41.20 -16.51 -21.27
C PRO A 198 -40.43 -17.76 -21.73
N ASN A 199 -41.11 -18.64 -22.46
CA ASN A 199 -40.58 -19.95 -22.91
C ASN A 199 -39.98 -20.82 -21.78
N GLY A 200 -40.49 -20.69 -20.55
CA GLY A 200 -39.92 -21.37 -19.39
C GLY A 200 -40.93 -21.65 -18.28
N MET A 201 -40.39 -22.09 -17.15
CA MET A 201 -41.13 -22.46 -15.94
C MET A 201 -40.40 -21.89 -14.72
N ARG A 202 -41.15 -21.61 -13.66
CA ARG A 202 -40.62 -21.26 -12.35
C ARG A 202 -41.21 -22.16 -11.28
N ALA A 203 -40.40 -22.52 -10.29
CA ALA A 203 -40.85 -23.19 -9.08
C ALA A 203 -40.05 -22.67 -7.89
N PHE A 204 -40.72 -22.54 -6.74
CA PHE A 204 -40.08 -22.16 -5.49
C PHE A 204 -40.02 -23.37 -4.56
N TYR A 205 -38.96 -23.46 -3.76
CA TYR A 205 -38.80 -24.53 -2.77
C TYR A 205 -38.34 -23.96 -1.43
N ASP A 206 -38.82 -24.54 -0.33
CA ASP A 206 -38.20 -24.37 1.00
C ASP A 206 -37.47 -25.64 1.43
N HIS A 207 -36.73 -25.51 2.52
CA HIS A 207 -36.12 -26.62 3.22
C HIS A 207 -36.64 -26.59 4.66
N PRO A 208 -37.02 -27.72 5.26
CA PRO A 208 -37.44 -27.75 6.65
C PRO A 208 -36.31 -27.27 7.58
N GLU A 209 -36.69 -26.66 8.70
CA GLU A 209 -35.74 -26.18 9.70
C GLU A 209 -35.43 -27.26 10.73
N GLY A 210 -34.14 -27.45 11.05
CA GLY A 210 -33.68 -28.27 12.17
C GLY A 210 -32.59 -29.29 11.81
N ASP A 211 -31.87 -29.74 12.85
CA ASP A 211 -30.73 -30.67 12.77
C ASP A 211 -31.11 -32.09 12.32
N THR A 212 -32.41 -32.37 12.15
CA THR A 212 -32.93 -33.60 11.54
C THR A 212 -32.58 -33.71 10.06
N THR A 213 -32.29 -32.60 9.41
CA THR A 213 -31.65 -32.58 8.09
C THR A 213 -30.15 -32.37 8.24
N GLN A 214 -29.35 -33.14 7.51
CA GLN A 214 -27.88 -33.05 7.54
C GLN A 214 -27.33 -31.83 6.76
N PHE A 215 -28.13 -30.78 6.60
CA PHE A 215 -27.78 -29.55 5.89
C PHE A 215 -27.94 -28.35 6.83
N TYR A 216 -27.14 -27.31 6.62
CA TYR A 216 -27.32 -26.05 7.34
C TYR A 216 -28.62 -25.37 6.91
N LYS A 217 -29.24 -24.57 7.80
CA LYS A 217 -30.52 -23.88 7.55
C LYS A 217 -30.49 -23.10 6.23
N GLN A 218 -31.19 -23.62 5.22
CA GLN A 218 -31.28 -22.99 3.90
C GLN A 218 -32.26 -21.82 3.90
N LYS A 219 -32.01 -20.84 3.03
CA LYS A 219 -33.05 -19.92 2.57
C LYS A 219 -33.91 -20.60 1.50
N PRO A 220 -35.20 -20.25 1.36
CA PRO A 220 -36.00 -20.61 0.19
C PRO A 220 -35.30 -20.28 -1.12
N VAL A 221 -35.52 -21.10 -2.14
CA VAL A 221 -34.92 -20.99 -3.47
C VAL A 221 -35.96 -20.81 -4.55
N MET A 222 -35.54 -20.16 -5.63
CA MET A 222 -36.24 -20.05 -6.90
C MET A 222 -35.48 -20.88 -7.93
N LEU A 223 -36.14 -21.89 -8.48
CA LEU A 223 -35.74 -22.60 -9.68
C LEU A 223 -36.42 -21.93 -10.88
N THR A 224 -35.63 -21.52 -11.87
CA THR A 224 -36.07 -21.08 -13.18
C THR A 224 -35.52 -22.05 -14.22
N LEU A 225 -36.39 -22.53 -15.12
CA LEU A 225 -36.04 -23.36 -16.26
C LEU A 225 -36.47 -22.63 -17.53
N THR A 226 -35.62 -22.53 -18.55
CA THR A 226 -35.95 -21.86 -19.81
C THR A 226 -35.55 -22.72 -21.01
N LYS A 227 -36.47 -22.88 -21.96
CA LYS A 227 -36.26 -23.68 -23.16
C LYS A 227 -35.33 -22.95 -24.14
N ARG A 228 -34.30 -23.64 -24.61
CA ARG A 228 -33.35 -23.12 -25.60
C ARG A 228 -33.73 -23.51 -27.02
N ASN A 229 -33.22 -22.73 -27.98
CA ASN A 229 -33.39 -22.98 -29.42
C ASN A 229 -32.71 -24.28 -29.90
N ASP A 230 -31.72 -24.79 -29.15
CA ASP A 230 -31.03 -26.06 -29.41
C ASP A 230 -31.71 -27.27 -28.74
N GLY A 231 -32.93 -27.09 -28.19
CA GLY A 231 -33.73 -28.14 -27.55
C GLY A 231 -33.32 -28.46 -26.10
N ARG A 232 -32.19 -27.92 -25.63
CA ARG A 232 -31.71 -28.03 -24.24
C ARG A 232 -32.47 -27.07 -23.31
N THR A 233 -32.16 -27.14 -22.01
CA THR A 233 -32.80 -26.30 -20.99
C THR A 233 -31.75 -25.51 -20.22
N ASP A 234 -31.88 -24.17 -20.22
CA ASP A 234 -31.14 -23.32 -19.27
C ASP A 234 -31.75 -23.51 -17.88
N VAL A 235 -30.89 -23.72 -16.88
CA VAL A 235 -31.25 -23.92 -15.49
C VAL A 235 -30.61 -22.82 -14.64
N ASP A 236 -31.41 -22.16 -13.82
CA ASP A 236 -30.96 -21.21 -12.82
C ASP A 236 -31.68 -21.48 -11.49
N VAL A 237 -30.93 -21.90 -10.47
CA VAL A 237 -31.37 -21.98 -9.08
C VAL A 237 -30.66 -20.89 -8.31
N ARG A 238 -31.41 -20.06 -7.59
CA ARG A 238 -30.87 -19.02 -6.70
C ARG A 238 -31.71 -18.88 -5.43
N ILE A 239 -31.20 -18.14 -4.45
CA ILE A 239 -31.99 -17.70 -3.29
C ILE A 239 -33.23 -16.92 -3.79
N ALA A 240 -34.41 -17.23 -3.27
CA ALA A 240 -35.64 -16.61 -3.74
C ALA A 240 -35.64 -15.08 -3.48
N PRO A 241 -36.05 -14.24 -4.44
CA PRO A 241 -36.02 -12.77 -4.30
C PRO A 241 -36.68 -12.23 -3.02
N PHE A 242 -37.79 -12.83 -2.59
CA PHE A 242 -38.55 -12.43 -1.40
C PHE A 242 -37.87 -12.73 -0.05
N VAL A 243 -36.70 -13.39 -0.03
CA VAL A 243 -35.84 -13.54 1.17
C VAL A 243 -34.45 -12.89 1.01
N LEU A 244 -34.27 -12.05 -0.02
CA LEU A 244 -33.15 -11.12 -0.14
C LEU A 244 -33.54 -9.77 0.50
N PRO A 245 -32.58 -8.98 1.01
CA PRO A 245 -32.89 -7.69 1.63
C PRO A 245 -33.37 -6.68 0.58
N ALA A 246 -34.55 -6.09 0.81
CA ALA A 246 -35.09 -4.99 0.00
C ALA A 246 -34.41 -3.65 0.36
N ASP A 247 -34.16 -3.42 1.65
CA ASP A 247 -33.43 -2.26 2.15
C ASP A 247 -31.98 -2.65 2.45
N LEU A 248 -31.04 -2.04 1.72
CA LEU A 248 -29.60 -2.25 1.92
C LEU A 248 -29.02 -1.13 2.80
N THR A 249 -28.07 -1.49 3.66
CA THR A 249 -27.31 -0.55 4.48
C THR A 249 -25.96 -0.23 3.84
N ALA A 250 -25.39 0.93 4.17
CA ALA A 250 -24.04 1.28 3.74
C ALA A 250 -22.99 0.54 4.58
N ASP A 251 -21.97 0.04 3.89
CA ASP A 251 -20.77 -0.57 4.44
C ASP A 251 -19.58 0.41 4.31
N SER A 252 -18.40 0.00 4.74
CA SER A 252 -17.13 0.70 4.47
C SER A 252 -16.97 1.08 2.99
N ASP A 253 -16.79 2.39 2.75
CA ASP A 253 -16.53 2.96 1.43
C ASP A 253 -15.37 2.27 0.71
N VAL A 254 -15.51 2.12 -0.61
CA VAL A 254 -14.47 1.60 -1.49
C VAL A 254 -14.05 2.71 -2.44
N ALA A 255 -12.77 3.09 -2.40
CA ALA A 255 -12.22 4.29 -3.06
C ALA A 255 -12.91 5.62 -2.70
N GLY A 256 -13.73 5.68 -1.63
CA GLY A 256 -14.56 6.85 -1.26
C GLY A 256 -15.96 6.85 -1.90
N LEU A 257 -16.42 5.69 -2.37
CA LEU A 257 -17.74 5.46 -2.97
C LEU A 257 -18.54 4.48 -2.08
N PRO A 258 -19.87 4.66 -1.93
CA PRO A 258 -20.69 3.87 -0.99
C PRO A 258 -20.84 2.41 -1.42
N ARG A 259 -20.48 1.45 -0.56
CA ARG A 259 -20.69 0.01 -0.79
C ARG A 259 -21.99 -0.48 -0.12
N PRO A 260 -22.86 -1.24 -0.81
CA PRO A 260 -24.04 -1.86 -0.20
C PRO A 260 -23.68 -3.12 0.60
N ASN A 261 -24.37 -3.33 1.71
CA ASN A 261 -24.36 -4.55 2.50
C ASN A 261 -25.68 -5.33 2.27
N PRO A 262 -25.67 -6.63 1.92
CA PRO A 262 -24.53 -7.54 1.75
C PRO A 262 -23.88 -7.51 0.35
N THR A 263 -22.55 -7.65 0.33
CA THR A 263 -21.72 -7.76 -0.89
C THR A 263 -20.75 -8.94 -0.76
N LYS A 264 -20.68 -9.82 -1.77
CA LYS A 264 -19.76 -10.99 -1.81
C LYS A 264 -18.32 -10.58 -2.09
N SER A 265 -18.12 -9.58 -2.96
CA SER A 265 -16.80 -9.03 -3.27
C SER A 265 -16.91 -7.57 -3.71
N ALA A 266 -15.90 -6.76 -3.37
CA ALA A 266 -15.74 -5.41 -3.86
C ALA A 266 -14.27 -5.10 -4.14
N ARG A 267 -14.02 -4.19 -5.09
CA ARG A 267 -12.68 -3.68 -5.45
C ARG A 267 -12.80 -2.20 -5.79
N GLY A 268 -11.73 -1.46 -5.50
CA GLY A 268 -11.63 -0.04 -5.81
C GLY A 268 -10.35 0.29 -6.56
N LEU A 269 -10.40 1.34 -7.37
CA LEU A 269 -9.24 1.97 -8.01
C LEU A 269 -9.23 3.45 -7.63
N GLY A 270 -8.08 3.94 -7.17
CA GLY A 270 -7.97 5.28 -6.58
C GLY A 270 -8.52 5.36 -5.15
N SER A 271 -8.76 6.59 -4.70
CA SER A 271 -9.09 6.93 -3.32
C SER A 271 -10.01 8.15 -3.23
N ALA A 272 -10.42 8.50 -2.01
CA ALA A 272 -11.24 9.68 -1.73
C ALA A 272 -10.64 11.02 -2.24
N SER A 273 -9.32 11.08 -2.47
CA SER A 273 -8.61 12.26 -2.98
C SER A 273 -8.17 12.16 -4.46
N SER A 274 -8.46 11.04 -5.13
CA SER A 274 -7.97 10.78 -6.50
C SER A 274 -8.82 11.48 -7.57
N ASN A 275 -8.17 12.11 -8.57
CA ASN A 275 -8.85 12.84 -9.64
C ASN A 275 -9.78 11.97 -10.51
N LYS A 276 -9.53 10.65 -10.58
CA LYS A 276 -10.46 9.63 -11.03
C LYS A 276 -10.45 8.50 -10.00
N ARG A 277 -11.62 7.95 -9.70
CA ARG A 277 -11.83 6.80 -8.82
C ARG A 277 -12.95 5.90 -9.35
N GLU A 278 -12.88 4.62 -8.99
CA GLU A 278 -13.80 3.60 -9.48
C GLU A 278 -14.01 2.54 -8.40
N MET A 279 -15.22 2.01 -8.30
CA MET A 279 -15.60 0.89 -7.44
C MET A 279 -16.39 -0.14 -8.25
N SER A 280 -16.01 -1.41 -8.14
CA SER A 280 -16.81 -2.54 -8.60
C SER A 280 -17.26 -3.38 -7.41
N ALA A 281 -18.52 -3.84 -7.37
CA ALA A 281 -19.04 -4.69 -6.30
C ALA A 281 -20.01 -5.76 -6.83
N ALA A 282 -20.18 -6.86 -6.09
CA ALA A 282 -21.16 -7.92 -6.33
C ALA A 282 -22.13 -8.00 -5.15
N ALA A 283 -23.26 -7.31 -5.26
CA ALA A 283 -24.26 -7.22 -4.19
C ALA A 283 -25.18 -8.45 -4.17
N MET A 284 -25.44 -8.99 -2.98
CA MET A 284 -26.36 -10.11 -2.74
C MET A 284 -27.79 -9.63 -2.49
N ALA A 285 -28.31 -8.89 -3.47
CA ALA A 285 -29.65 -8.30 -3.47
C ALA A 285 -30.16 -8.11 -4.90
N GLU A 286 -31.47 -7.94 -5.06
CA GLU A 286 -32.08 -7.67 -6.37
C GLU A 286 -31.79 -6.25 -6.86
N LEU A 287 -31.81 -6.07 -8.18
CA LEU A 287 -31.42 -4.80 -8.81
C LEU A 287 -32.21 -3.58 -8.29
N PRO A 288 -33.55 -3.64 -8.07
CA PRO A 288 -34.29 -2.51 -7.50
C PRO A 288 -33.81 -2.10 -6.10
N ALA A 289 -33.42 -3.06 -5.25
CA ALA A 289 -32.90 -2.78 -3.90
C ALA A 289 -31.53 -2.09 -3.96
N VAL A 290 -30.65 -2.54 -4.86
CA VAL A 290 -29.33 -1.92 -5.08
C VAL A 290 -29.47 -0.53 -5.73
N LEU A 291 -30.43 -0.35 -6.63
CA LEU A 291 -30.73 0.94 -7.25
C LEU A 291 -31.28 1.94 -6.23
N ALA A 292 -32.26 1.55 -5.42
CA ALA A 292 -32.81 2.36 -4.33
C ALA A 292 -31.73 2.77 -3.30
N PHE A 293 -30.83 1.84 -2.96
CA PHE A 293 -29.64 2.12 -2.15
C PHE A 293 -28.79 3.24 -2.77
N TYR A 294 -28.43 3.15 -4.05
CA TYR A 294 -27.59 4.17 -4.68
C TYR A 294 -28.27 5.53 -4.81
N HIS A 295 -29.55 5.62 -5.17
CA HIS A 295 -30.26 6.90 -5.18
C HIS A 295 -30.19 7.58 -3.80
N ARG A 296 -30.41 6.82 -2.71
CA ARG A 296 -30.35 7.33 -1.33
C ARG A 296 -28.94 7.76 -0.91
N GLU A 297 -27.94 6.89 -1.05
CA GLU A 297 -26.58 7.16 -0.58
C GLU A 297 -25.88 8.24 -1.41
N LEU A 298 -26.15 8.34 -2.71
CA LEU A 298 -25.59 9.37 -3.58
C LEU A 298 -26.24 10.73 -3.28
N ALA A 299 -27.57 10.80 -3.14
CA ALA A 299 -28.26 12.03 -2.75
C ALA A 299 -27.81 12.54 -1.37
N ALA A 300 -27.65 11.64 -0.38
CA ALA A 300 -27.12 11.97 0.95
C ALA A 300 -25.67 12.52 0.91
N ARG A 301 -24.91 12.22 -0.16
CA ARG A 301 -23.55 12.71 -0.42
C ARG A 301 -23.51 13.90 -1.38
N GLY A 302 -24.65 14.54 -1.66
CA GLY A 302 -24.76 15.72 -2.52
C GLY A 302 -24.57 15.45 -4.01
N TRP A 303 -24.70 14.18 -4.45
CA TRP A 303 -24.77 13.84 -5.86
C TRP A 303 -26.21 13.91 -6.37
N GLN A 304 -26.34 14.25 -7.65
CA GLN A 304 -27.58 14.31 -8.41
C GLN A 304 -27.47 13.39 -9.63
N GLU A 305 -28.61 13.01 -10.20
CA GLU A 305 -28.70 12.16 -11.38
C GLU A 305 -28.89 13.01 -12.65
N ASP A 306 -27.96 12.91 -13.59
CA ASP A 306 -27.96 13.66 -14.86
C ASP A 306 -28.62 12.84 -16.01
N GLY A 307 -29.55 11.95 -15.65
CA GLY A 307 -30.23 11.00 -16.53
C GLY A 307 -29.37 9.84 -17.02
N SER A 308 -29.91 9.01 -17.91
CA SER A 308 -29.30 7.74 -18.32
C SER A 308 -27.96 7.89 -19.06
N ALA A 309 -27.07 6.92 -18.86
CA ALA A 309 -25.84 6.71 -19.62
C ALA A 309 -26.01 5.55 -20.62
N PRO A 310 -25.14 5.41 -21.65
CA PRO A 310 -25.15 4.23 -22.50
C PRO A 310 -24.83 2.96 -21.71
N LEU A 311 -25.68 1.94 -21.88
CA LEU A 311 -25.48 0.59 -21.37
C LEU A 311 -24.27 -0.06 -22.05
N ALA A 312 -23.39 -0.66 -21.27
CA ALA A 312 -22.35 -1.58 -21.72
C ALA A 312 -22.88 -3.03 -21.76
N PRO A 313 -22.18 -3.99 -22.41
CA PRO A 313 -22.59 -5.39 -22.42
C PRO A 313 -22.66 -5.97 -21.00
N GLY A 314 -23.88 -6.27 -20.54
CA GLY A 314 -24.16 -6.75 -19.19
C GLY A 314 -24.64 -5.69 -18.20
N ASP A 315 -24.80 -4.42 -18.61
CA ASP A 315 -25.56 -3.41 -17.85
C ASP A 315 -27.07 -3.59 -18.11
N ASP A 316 -27.88 -3.62 -17.06
CA ASP A 316 -29.35 -3.47 -17.14
C ASP A 316 -29.75 -1.99 -16.94
N VAL A 317 -28.99 -1.25 -16.11
CA VAL A 317 -29.21 0.17 -15.80
C VAL A 317 -27.87 0.90 -15.80
N ALA A 318 -27.79 2.04 -16.49
CA ALA A 318 -26.65 2.95 -16.41
C ALA A 318 -27.13 4.40 -16.25
N LEU A 319 -26.64 5.09 -15.22
CA LEU A 319 -27.06 6.46 -14.84
C LEU A 319 -25.83 7.37 -14.77
N LYS A 320 -25.92 8.54 -15.39
CA LYS A 320 -24.97 9.63 -15.18
C LYS A 320 -25.26 10.28 -13.84
N ILE A 321 -24.23 10.65 -13.11
CA ILE A 321 -24.35 11.36 -11.84
C ILE A 321 -23.32 12.49 -11.75
N SER A 322 -23.63 13.55 -11.02
CA SER A 322 -22.64 14.59 -10.71
C SER A 322 -22.91 15.32 -9.40
N ASN A 323 -21.89 16.00 -8.87
CA ASN A 323 -22.00 16.91 -7.73
C ASN A 323 -21.28 18.23 -8.06
N ALA A 324 -21.03 19.10 -7.08
CA ALA A 324 -20.34 20.37 -7.31
C ALA A 324 -18.93 20.22 -7.96
N GLU A 325 -18.17 19.18 -7.60
CA GLU A 325 -16.77 19.01 -8.02
C GLU A 325 -16.53 17.84 -8.99
N GLU A 326 -17.45 16.87 -9.10
CA GLU A 326 -17.23 15.61 -9.81
C GLU A 326 -18.39 15.24 -10.75
N THR A 327 -18.08 14.46 -11.79
CA THR A 327 -19.03 13.70 -12.62
C THR A 327 -18.74 12.21 -12.51
N GLY A 328 -19.73 11.37 -12.77
CA GLY A 328 -19.60 9.93 -12.66
C GLY A 328 -20.66 9.17 -13.46
N VAL A 329 -20.52 7.85 -13.47
CA VAL A 329 -21.53 6.94 -14.02
C VAL A 329 -21.67 5.75 -13.07
N LEU A 330 -22.91 5.50 -12.64
CA LEU A 330 -23.33 4.26 -11.99
C LEU A 330 -23.79 3.27 -13.07
N ARG A 331 -23.39 2.01 -12.93
CA ARG A 331 -23.86 0.86 -13.72
C ARG A 331 -24.29 -0.25 -12.79
N LEU A 332 -25.46 -0.82 -13.09
CA LEU A 332 -26.01 -1.99 -12.42
C LEU A 332 -26.37 -3.04 -13.48
N GLY A 333 -26.06 -4.30 -13.22
CA GLY A 333 -26.35 -5.40 -14.13
C GLY A 333 -26.38 -6.75 -13.43
N ARG A 334 -27.21 -7.67 -13.88
CA ARG A 334 -27.36 -9.00 -13.25
C ARG A 334 -26.31 -9.97 -13.79
N LYS A 335 -25.59 -10.64 -12.89
CA LYS A 335 -24.67 -11.74 -13.22
C LYS A 335 -24.74 -12.82 -12.15
N TYR A 336 -25.05 -14.04 -12.58
CA TYR A 336 -25.45 -15.12 -11.66
C TYR A 336 -26.62 -14.64 -10.78
N ASP A 337 -26.58 -14.87 -9.47
CA ASP A 337 -27.54 -14.34 -8.51
C ASP A 337 -27.12 -13.01 -7.86
N PHE A 338 -26.06 -12.35 -8.37
CA PHE A 338 -25.64 -11.03 -7.92
C PHE A 338 -26.22 -9.92 -8.79
N THR A 339 -26.43 -8.76 -8.15
CA THR A 339 -26.44 -7.48 -8.86
C THR A 339 -25.02 -6.94 -8.84
N MET A 340 -24.38 -6.94 -10.00
CA MET A 340 -23.07 -6.32 -10.22
C MET A 340 -23.22 -4.80 -10.23
N VAL A 341 -22.24 -4.12 -9.65
CA VAL A 341 -22.12 -2.66 -9.62
C VAL A 341 -20.80 -2.26 -10.24
N SER A 342 -20.83 -1.21 -11.06
CA SER A 342 -19.66 -0.39 -11.40
C SER A 342 -20.00 1.08 -11.19
N LEU A 343 -19.35 1.74 -10.24
CA LEU A 343 -19.52 3.16 -9.96
C LEU A 343 -18.20 3.90 -10.24
N THR A 344 -18.25 4.85 -11.16
CA THR A 344 -17.11 5.67 -11.57
C THR A 344 -17.32 7.12 -11.15
N ALA A 345 -16.25 7.81 -10.74
CA ALA A 345 -16.26 9.23 -10.43
C ALA A 345 -14.94 9.90 -10.88
N GLN A 346 -15.04 11.14 -11.36
CA GLN A 346 -13.94 11.93 -11.91
C GLN A 346 -14.16 13.42 -11.62
N VAL A 347 -13.11 14.12 -11.18
CA VAL A 347 -13.16 15.56 -10.87
C VAL A 347 -13.35 16.37 -12.15
N LYS A 348 -14.32 17.29 -12.12
CA LYS A 348 -14.65 18.24 -13.19
C LYS A 348 -13.44 19.13 -13.48
N GLU A 349 -13.21 19.43 -14.76
CA GLU A 349 -12.09 20.30 -15.18
C GLU A 349 -12.18 21.71 -14.55
N SER A 350 -13.40 22.23 -14.37
CA SER A 350 -13.67 23.46 -13.61
C SER A 350 -13.23 23.39 -12.15
N ALA A 351 -13.43 22.25 -11.48
CA ALA A 351 -12.99 22.03 -10.10
C ALA A 351 -11.47 21.85 -10.01
N LEU A 352 -10.83 21.19 -10.99
CA LEU A 352 -9.36 21.15 -11.10
C LEU A 352 -8.77 22.55 -11.30
N ALA A 353 -9.37 23.37 -12.17
CA ALA A 353 -8.96 24.76 -12.40
C ALA A 353 -9.15 25.63 -11.14
N ALA A 354 -10.27 25.47 -10.42
CA ALA A 354 -10.54 26.16 -9.16
C ALA A 354 -9.52 25.78 -8.07
N ARG A 355 -9.24 24.48 -7.89
CA ARG A 355 -8.21 23.98 -6.96
C ARG A 355 -6.82 24.51 -7.33
N ALA A 356 -6.47 24.56 -8.62
CA ALA A 356 -5.19 25.12 -9.09
C ALA A 356 -5.07 26.64 -8.82
N LYS A 357 -6.15 27.40 -9.07
CA LYS A 357 -6.22 28.84 -8.74
C LYS A 357 -6.07 29.07 -7.23
N ALA A 358 -6.84 28.37 -6.42
CA ALA A 358 -6.80 28.49 -4.96
C ALA A 358 -5.41 28.15 -4.39
N LYS A 359 -4.72 27.13 -4.95
CA LYS A 359 -3.33 26.86 -4.59
C LYS A 359 -2.40 28.01 -4.96
N LYS A 360 -2.51 28.57 -6.17
CA LYS A 360 -1.69 29.72 -6.60
C LYS A 360 -1.87 30.93 -5.67
N GLU A 361 -3.12 31.23 -5.28
CA GLU A 361 -3.44 32.32 -4.36
C GLU A 361 -2.91 32.06 -2.94
N ALA A 362 -2.96 30.81 -2.46
CA ALA A 362 -2.37 30.41 -1.18
C ALA A 362 -0.83 30.48 -1.18
N ASP A 363 -0.18 30.02 -2.24
CA ASP A 363 1.27 30.09 -2.42
C ASP A 363 1.75 31.56 -2.50
N GLU A 364 1.02 32.41 -3.25
CA GLU A 364 1.29 33.85 -3.32
C GLU A 364 1.11 34.57 -1.98
N LYS A 365 0.09 34.18 -1.19
CA LYS A 365 -0.09 34.72 0.16
C LYS A 365 1.07 34.29 1.07
N PHE A 366 1.42 33.01 1.08
CA PHE A 366 2.53 32.49 1.89
C PHE A 366 3.85 33.22 1.60
N MET A 367 4.15 33.49 0.32
CA MET A 367 5.34 34.25 -0.06
C MET A 367 5.31 35.71 0.44
N LYS A 368 4.16 36.38 0.42
CA LYS A 368 4.00 37.75 0.96
C LYS A 368 4.15 37.79 2.48
N ASP A 369 3.52 36.84 3.18
CA ASP A 369 3.59 36.72 4.64
C ASP A 369 5.04 36.42 5.08
N ALA A 370 5.76 35.56 4.35
CA ALA A 370 7.17 35.27 4.57
C ALA A 370 8.09 36.48 4.29
N GLU A 371 7.83 37.25 3.22
CA GLU A 371 8.58 38.49 2.92
C GLU A 371 8.37 39.55 4.01
N ALA A 372 7.14 39.70 4.51
CA ALA A 372 6.82 40.60 5.61
C ALA A 372 7.53 40.19 6.91
N MET A 373 7.51 38.89 7.24
CA MET A 373 8.23 38.35 8.41
C MET A 373 9.74 38.56 8.29
N ALA A 374 10.34 38.32 7.12
CA ALA A 374 11.76 38.56 6.88
C ALA A 374 12.14 40.03 7.10
N LYS A 375 11.34 40.97 6.60
CA LYS A 375 11.54 42.42 6.83
C LYS A 375 11.43 42.80 8.30
N GLN A 376 10.49 42.21 9.05
CA GLN A 376 10.38 42.44 10.50
C GLN A 376 11.60 41.91 11.27
N VAL A 377 12.11 40.71 10.93
CA VAL A 377 13.31 40.15 11.56
C VAL A 377 14.55 41.01 11.28
N ILE A 378 14.73 41.48 10.04
CA ILE A 378 15.84 42.38 9.67
C ILE A 378 15.74 43.70 10.45
N ALA A 379 14.56 44.33 10.50
CA ALA A 379 14.37 45.59 11.23
C ALA A 379 14.59 45.44 12.74
N ALA A 380 14.17 44.32 13.33
CA ALA A 380 14.40 44.01 14.73
C ALA A 380 15.89 43.78 15.05
N ASP A 381 16.62 43.09 14.17
CA ASP A 381 18.06 42.89 14.34
C ASP A 381 18.86 44.19 14.14
N GLU A 382 18.49 45.02 13.15
CA GLU A 382 19.06 46.37 13.01
C GLU A 382 18.85 47.24 14.26
N ALA A 383 17.63 47.25 14.82
CA ALA A 383 17.33 47.98 16.05
C ALA A 383 18.16 47.44 17.23
N ARG A 384 18.28 46.12 17.36
CA ARG A 384 19.11 45.46 18.37
C ARG A 384 20.59 45.83 18.25
N ARG A 385 21.15 45.83 17.03
CA ARG A 385 22.53 46.25 16.74
C ARG A 385 22.77 47.71 17.11
N LYS A 386 21.83 48.62 16.76
CA LYS A 386 21.89 50.04 17.10
C LYS A 386 21.94 50.27 18.62
N VAL A 387 21.10 49.56 19.39
CA VAL A 387 21.12 49.60 20.87
C VAL A 387 22.42 49.03 21.45
N GLN A 388 22.92 47.92 20.92
CA GLN A 388 24.18 47.32 21.41
C GLN A 388 25.42 48.18 21.11
N ALA A 389 25.47 48.88 19.97
CA ALA A 389 26.54 49.85 19.67
C ALA A 389 26.51 51.07 20.60
N ALA A 390 25.32 51.55 20.97
CA ALA A 390 25.15 52.69 21.89
C ALA A 390 25.51 52.38 23.36
N ALA A 391 25.68 51.11 23.72
CA ALA A 391 26.01 50.67 25.08
C ALA A 391 27.52 50.56 25.37
N LEU A 392 28.38 50.75 24.36
CA LEU A 392 29.84 50.64 24.48
C LEU A 392 30.47 51.96 24.96
N SER A 393 31.42 51.88 25.89
CA SER A 393 32.08 53.06 26.44
C SER A 393 33.13 53.65 25.50
N ASP A 394 32.99 54.94 25.17
CA ASP A 394 33.92 55.70 24.34
C ASP A 394 34.99 56.44 25.16
N ALA A 395 35.09 56.13 26.47
CA ALA A 395 36.02 56.77 27.41
C ALA A 395 37.50 56.42 27.12
N PRO A 396 38.46 57.31 27.46
CA PRO A 396 39.89 56.99 27.43
C PRO A 396 40.20 55.82 28.39
N LEU A 397 41.08 54.91 27.96
CA LEU A 397 41.40 53.70 28.71
C LEU A 397 42.81 53.78 29.31
N GLY A 398 42.93 53.45 30.59
CA GLY A 398 44.20 53.15 31.26
C GLY A 398 44.77 51.80 30.84
N ALA A 399 46.08 51.62 31.00
CA ALA A 399 46.74 50.33 30.85
C ALA A 399 46.67 49.55 32.18
N LEU A 400 46.31 48.27 32.11
CA LEU A 400 46.23 47.39 33.28
C LEU A 400 47.64 47.16 33.86
N ALA A 401 47.81 47.49 35.14
CA ALA A 401 49.06 47.29 35.86
C ALA A 401 49.44 45.79 35.96
N ASP A 402 50.74 45.52 36.06
CA ASP A 402 51.34 44.19 36.24
C ASP A 402 50.94 43.10 35.23
N SER A 403 50.44 43.49 34.04
CA SER A 403 50.15 42.52 32.97
C SER A 403 51.41 41.80 32.48
N LYS A 404 51.32 40.47 32.36
CA LYS A 404 52.40 39.59 31.88
C LYS A 404 52.41 39.40 30.35
N THR A 405 51.59 40.14 29.62
CA THR A 405 51.51 40.09 28.15
C THR A 405 52.63 40.93 27.48
N PRO A 406 53.16 40.53 26.30
CA PRO A 406 54.17 41.31 25.57
C PRO A 406 53.70 42.68 25.03
N VAL A 407 52.41 42.96 25.15
CA VAL A 407 51.74 44.23 24.82
C VAL A 407 50.83 44.65 25.99
N PRO A 408 50.62 45.96 26.22
CA PRO A 408 49.76 46.44 27.29
C PRO A 408 48.30 46.04 27.05
N LEU A 409 47.61 45.60 28.09
CA LEU A 409 46.15 45.40 28.09
C LEU A 409 45.46 46.68 28.57
N PRO A 410 44.27 47.03 28.06
CA PRO A 410 43.44 48.06 28.67
C PRO A 410 42.87 47.56 30.00
N GLU A 411 42.57 48.48 30.92
CA GLU A 411 41.93 48.16 32.21
C GLU A 411 40.56 47.50 32.07
N THR A 412 39.88 47.71 30.93
CA THR A 412 38.58 47.13 30.58
C THR A 412 38.68 45.79 29.83
N ALA A 413 39.78 45.05 30.01
CA ALA A 413 40.00 43.73 29.38
C ALA A 413 39.43 42.58 30.23
N GLU A 414 38.44 41.88 29.68
CA GLU A 414 37.76 40.73 30.25
C GLU A 414 38.06 39.45 29.44
N ASP A 415 37.90 38.27 30.04
CA ASP A 415 38.08 36.96 29.38
C ASP A 415 39.44 36.79 28.66
N VAL A 416 40.51 37.38 29.21
CA VAL A 416 41.84 37.46 28.58
C VAL A 416 42.47 36.06 28.38
N ARG A 417 42.79 35.76 27.13
CA ARG A 417 43.41 34.51 26.65
C ARG A 417 44.67 34.84 25.87
N PHE A 418 45.82 34.65 26.50
CA PHE A 418 47.12 34.77 25.82
C PHE A 418 47.69 33.37 25.53
N LYS A 419 47.73 32.99 24.25
CA LYS A 419 48.40 31.78 23.73
C LYS A 419 49.67 32.22 23.02
N GLY A 420 50.75 32.37 23.77
CA GLY A 420 51.90 33.04 23.20
C GLY A 420 52.60 32.24 22.09
N ASP A 421 52.75 30.90 22.07
CA ASP A 421 53.45 30.21 20.96
C ASP A 421 52.73 30.33 19.62
N ASP A 422 51.39 30.23 19.61
CA ASP A 422 50.57 30.60 18.46
C ASP A 422 50.86 32.07 18.04
N GLY A 423 51.22 32.93 19.01
CA GLY A 423 51.48 34.35 18.84
C GLY A 423 50.21 35.16 18.95
N SER A 424 49.22 34.66 19.70
CA SER A 424 47.87 35.20 19.76
C SER A 424 47.47 35.65 21.17
N LEU A 425 46.91 36.85 21.23
CA LEU A 425 46.24 37.42 22.39
C LEU A 425 44.78 37.66 22.03
N GLU A 426 43.85 37.31 22.91
CA GLU A 426 42.42 37.52 22.71
C GLU A 426 41.75 37.96 24.01
N PHE A 427 40.87 38.96 23.96
CA PHE A 427 40.04 39.38 25.10
C PHE A 427 38.75 40.05 24.64
N SER A 428 37.81 40.25 25.56
CA SER A 428 36.58 41.03 25.36
C SER A 428 36.59 42.31 26.19
N SER A 429 35.82 43.32 25.80
CA SER A 429 35.73 44.59 26.51
C SER A 429 34.37 45.27 26.33
N GLY A 430 33.93 46.02 27.34
CA GLY A 430 32.79 46.94 27.24
C GLY A 430 33.13 48.29 26.57
N SER A 431 34.38 48.51 26.19
CA SER A 431 34.85 49.72 25.50
C SER A 431 34.60 49.65 23.99
N SER A 432 34.44 50.81 23.33
CA SER A 432 34.21 50.90 21.90
C SER A 432 35.44 50.54 21.05
N VAL A 433 35.23 50.20 19.78
CA VAL A 433 36.32 50.00 18.79
C VAL A 433 37.21 51.23 18.69
N LYS A 434 36.63 52.43 18.79
CA LYS A 434 37.33 53.72 18.76
C LYS A 434 38.20 53.93 20.00
N ALA A 435 37.68 53.64 21.20
CA ALA A 435 38.45 53.74 22.45
C ALA A 435 39.62 52.74 22.48
N LEU A 436 39.37 51.48 22.11
CA LEU A 436 40.39 50.43 22.09
C LEU A 436 41.47 50.68 21.04
N THR A 437 41.12 51.18 19.84
CA THR A 437 42.13 51.53 18.83
C THR A 437 42.95 52.77 19.21
N ALA A 438 42.33 53.77 19.85
CA ALA A 438 43.06 54.93 20.39
C ALA A 438 44.05 54.50 21.49
N PHE A 439 43.64 53.61 22.40
CA PHE A 439 44.50 53.02 23.42
C PHE A 439 45.74 52.34 22.83
N TYR A 440 45.57 51.43 21.86
CA TYR A 440 46.71 50.71 21.29
C TYR A 440 47.68 51.63 20.55
N ARG A 441 47.19 52.62 19.80
CA ARG A 441 48.03 53.64 19.16
C ARG A 441 48.84 54.47 20.18
N ALA A 442 48.19 54.88 21.27
CA ALA A 442 48.85 55.67 22.32
C ALA A 442 49.89 54.85 23.09
N SER A 443 49.58 53.61 23.45
CA SER A 443 50.40 52.77 24.32
C SER A 443 51.57 52.06 23.60
N LEU A 444 51.42 51.69 22.33
CA LEU A 444 52.47 50.98 21.58
C LEU A 444 53.54 51.91 21.00
N LYS A 445 53.20 53.16 20.69
CA LYS A 445 54.12 54.19 20.17
C LYS A 445 55.33 54.48 21.09
N PRO A 446 55.19 54.76 22.40
CA PRO A 446 56.34 54.95 23.30
C PRO A 446 57.13 53.66 23.52
N LEU A 447 56.51 52.50 23.32
CA LEU A 447 57.19 51.19 23.31
C LEU A 447 57.97 50.93 22.01
N GLY A 448 58.08 51.90 21.10
CA GLY A 448 58.89 51.82 19.88
C GLY A 448 58.29 50.96 18.77
N TRP A 449 56.97 50.75 18.78
CA TRP A 449 56.23 50.15 17.68
C TRP A 449 55.76 51.24 16.70
N ASN A 450 55.98 51.01 15.40
CA ASN A 450 55.51 51.91 14.35
C ASN A 450 54.24 51.34 13.70
N GLU A 451 53.16 52.12 13.65
CA GLU A 451 51.92 51.76 12.96
C GLU A 451 52.16 51.72 11.44
N ARG A 452 51.58 50.73 10.76
CA ARG A 452 51.54 50.61 9.30
C ARG A 452 50.17 51.03 8.76
N PRO A 453 50.09 51.54 7.51
CA PRO A 453 48.80 51.83 6.90
C PRO A 453 47.91 50.59 6.83
N SER A 454 46.76 50.63 7.50
CA SER A 454 45.73 49.60 7.45
C SER A 454 44.50 50.11 6.71
N VAL A 455 43.87 49.23 5.93
CA VAL A 455 42.70 49.55 5.08
C VAL A 455 41.37 49.41 5.83
N ILE A 456 41.36 48.85 7.05
CA ILE A 456 40.15 48.53 7.81
C ILE A 456 40.07 49.42 9.06
N ASN A 457 39.22 50.44 8.99
CA ASN A 457 38.94 51.37 10.10
C ASN A 457 37.44 51.77 10.09
N GLN A 458 36.57 50.80 10.36
CA GLN A 458 35.11 50.98 10.41
C GLN A 458 34.62 51.09 11.86
N PRO A 459 33.45 51.73 12.14
CA PRO A 459 32.97 51.95 13.51
C PRO A 459 32.79 50.69 14.36
N ASN A 460 32.53 49.54 13.71
CA ASN A 460 32.33 48.23 14.31
C ASN A 460 33.51 47.27 14.13
N MET A 461 34.52 47.62 13.31
CA MET A 461 35.69 46.78 13.06
C MET A 461 36.89 47.60 12.58
N ALA A 462 38.00 47.51 13.30
CA ALA A 462 39.27 48.11 12.92
C ALA A 462 40.41 47.10 13.01
N MET A 463 41.33 47.15 12.05
CA MET A 463 42.57 46.37 12.07
C MET A 463 43.77 47.33 12.20
N LEU A 464 44.67 47.09 13.16
CA LEU A 464 45.86 47.90 13.39
C LEU A 464 47.12 47.06 13.22
N GLU A 465 47.97 47.39 12.25
CA GLU A 465 49.27 46.73 12.08
C GLU A 465 50.40 47.56 12.69
N PHE A 466 51.30 46.89 13.42
CA PHE A 466 52.48 47.48 14.04
C PHE A 466 53.74 46.67 13.72
N ALA A 467 54.87 47.36 13.55
CA ALA A 467 56.18 46.74 13.32
C ALA A 467 57.29 47.33 14.21
N LYS A 468 58.18 46.47 14.69
CA LYS A 468 59.35 46.80 15.52
C LYS A 468 60.46 45.77 15.31
N SER A 469 61.63 46.20 14.85
CA SER A 469 62.87 45.39 14.82
C SER A 469 62.71 43.98 14.25
N GLY A 470 62.11 43.86 13.07
CA GLY A 470 61.85 42.57 12.39
C GLY A 470 60.63 41.79 12.90
N LYS A 471 59.98 42.21 13.99
CA LYS A 471 58.73 41.63 14.50
C LYS A 471 57.52 42.47 14.07
N SER A 472 56.37 41.80 13.93
CA SER A 472 55.07 42.40 13.63
C SER A 472 53.98 41.96 14.62
N ILE A 473 52.96 42.80 14.79
CA ILE A 473 51.71 42.48 15.48
C ILE A 473 50.57 43.13 14.68
N SER A 474 49.51 42.39 14.39
CA SER A 474 48.23 42.92 13.92
C SER A 474 47.20 42.78 15.03
N PHE A 475 46.39 43.82 15.28
CA PHE A 475 45.24 43.78 16.19
C PHE A 475 43.95 43.89 15.37
N THR A 476 43.04 42.92 15.52
CA THR A 476 41.67 43.00 15.00
C THR A 476 40.72 43.30 16.15
N VAL A 477 40.21 44.54 16.16
CA VAL A 477 39.26 45.07 17.14
C VAL A 477 37.87 45.05 16.51
N MET A 478 37.01 44.10 16.89
CA MET A 478 35.71 43.85 16.25
C MET A 478 34.57 43.77 17.26
N GLN A 479 33.48 44.51 17.03
CA GLN A 479 32.29 44.44 17.87
C GLN A 479 31.55 43.12 17.70
N MET A 480 31.38 42.37 18.79
CA MET A 480 30.69 41.08 18.87
C MET A 480 29.49 41.19 19.80
N GLY A 481 28.43 41.85 19.31
CA GLY A 481 27.22 42.14 20.08
C GLY A 481 27.45 43.26 21.11
N PRO A 482 27.17 43.04 22.42
CA PRO A 482 27.31 44.07 23.46
C PRO A 482 28.74 44.24 24.00
N LYS A 483 29.73 43.48 23.49
CA LYS A 483 31.16 43.65 23.81
C LYS A 483 31.97 43.80 22.53
N VAL A 484 33.12 44.46 22.60
CA VAL A 484 34.15 44.42 21.55
C VAL A 484 35.15 43.31 21.88
N ARG A 485 35.39 42.42 20.91
CA ARG A 485 36.42 41.40 20.98
C ARG A 485 37.68 41.95 20.31
N VAL A 486 38.79 41.89 21.02
CA VAL A 486 40.12 42.21 20.48
C VAL A 486 40.87 40.89 20.36
N SER A 487 41.25 40.56 19.13
CA SER A 487 42.31 39.58 18.87
C SER A 487 43.56 40.31 18.40
N ALA A 488 44.73 39.78 18.72
CA ALA A 488 46.01 40.29 18.25
C ALA A 488 46.93 39.13 17.92
N GLU A 489 47.56 39.17 16.75
CA GLU A 489 48.37 38.08 16.22
C GLU A 489 49.71 38.60 15.66
N GLY A 490 50.81 37.90 15.93
CA GLY A 490 52.07 38.17 15.24
C GLY A 490 53.34 37.67 15.93
N SER A 491 54.47 37.83 15.25
CA SER A 491 55.80 37.45 15.76
C SER A 491 56.27 38.29 16.96
N GLY A 492 55.64 39.45 17.19
CA GLY A 492 55.81 40.27 18.39
C GLY A 492 55.24 39.65 19.68
N LEU A 493 54.32 38.69 19.57
CA LEU A 493 53.58 38.11 20.70
C LEU A 493 54.07 36.70 21.12
N LYS A 494 55.16 36.18 20.53
CA LYS A 494 55.45 34.73 20.62
C LYS A 494 56.13 34.22 21.92
N VAL A 495 55.42 33.39 22.72
CA VAL A 495 55.81 32.79 24.05
C VAL A 495 55.01 31.50 24.41
N ALA A 496 55.59 30.30 24.49
CA ALA A 496 54.80 29.03 24.62
C ALA A 496 53.92 28.86 25.89
N THR A 497 52.85 28.03 25.92
CA THR A 497 52.49 26.89 25.03
C THR A 497 50.97 26.61 24.85
N ALA A 498 50.55 26.10 23.68
CA ALA A 498 49.39 25.21 23.38
C ALA A 498 47.92 25.77 23.23
N LYS A 499 47.00 24.88 22.79
CA LYS A 499 45.68 25.05 22.10
C LYS A 499 44.74 23.85 22.44
N PRO A 500 43.53 23.59 21.87
CA PRO A 500 42.41 24.40 21.30
C PRO A 500 41.42 25.15 22.26
N VAL A 501 40.12 24.86 22.57
CA VAL A 501 39.04 23.87 22.20
C VAL A 501 37.62 24.52 22.37
N GLU A 502 36.52 23.87 21.94
CA GLU A 502 35.09 24.33 21.95
C GLU A 502 34.13 23.44 22.80
N ALA A 503 32.82 23.80 22.89
CA ALA A 503 31.73 22.98 23.45
C ALA A 503 30.35 23.26 22.80
N GLN A 504 29.40 22.30 22.90
CA GLN A 504 28.12 22.24 22.15
C GLN A 504 26.93 21.85 23.08
N ALA A 505 25.67 22.12 22.68
CA ALA A 505 24.46 21.86 23.49
C ALA A 505 23.36 21.05 22.75
N LYS A 506 22.40 20.48 23.51
CA LYS A 506 21.44 19.42 23.07
C LYS A 506 19.94 19.78 23.22
N SER A 507 19.07 18.94 22.64
CA SER A 507 17.59 18.96 22.75
C SER A 507 17.01 17.72 23.47
N SER A 508 15.67 17.61 23.54
CA SER A 508 14.87 16.69 24.39
C SER A 508 14.41 15.37 23.72
N GLU A 509 13.46 14.65 24.34
CA GLU A 509 13.17 13.20 24.18
C GLU A 509 12.80 12.68 22.76
N PRO A 510 13.11 11.38 22.46
CA PRO A 510 13.00 10.81 21.11
C PRO A 510 11.74 9.96 20.82
N LEU A 511 11.41 9.83 19.53
CA LEU A 511 10.39 8.91 18.98
C LEU A 511 10.81 7.43 19.10
N LYS A 512 9.83 6.50 19.12
CA LYS A 512 10.06 5.06 19.33
C LYS A 512 9.87 4.23 18.04
N PRO A 513 10.87 3.43 17.60
CA PRO A 513 10.78 2.64 16.37
C PRO A 513 9.78 1.48 16.50
N ASP A 514 9.22 1.10 15.36
CA ASP A 514 8.47 -0.14 15.16
C ASP A 514 9.43 -1.29 14.80
N THR A 515 9.39 -2.39 15.55
CA THR A 515 10.31 -3.53 15.41
C THR A 515 9.96 -4.46 14.25
N GLU A 516 8.71 -4.43 13.76
CA GLU A 516 8.23 -5.34 12.71
C GLU A 516 8.48 -4.79 11.29
N SER A 517 9.01 -3.57 11.18
CA SER A 517 9.23 -2.89 9.90
C SER A 517 10.64 -3.10 9.32
N GLN A 518 10.72 -3.48 8.04
CA GLN A 518 12.00 -3.72 7.34
C GLN A 518 12.83 -2.45 7.08
N LEU A 519 12.20 -1.27 7.16
CA LEU A 519 12.86 0.05 7.19
C LEU A 519 12.36 0.79 8.44
N PRO A 520 13.21 1.55 9.16
CA PRO A 520 12.79 2.18 10.42
C PRO A 520 11.61 3.13 10.22
N VAL A 521 10.56 2.97 11.02
CA VAL A 521 9.41 3.88 11.07
C VAL A 521 8.96 4.00 12.52
N PRO A 522 8.50 5.17 13.00
CA PRO A 522 7.96 5.27 14.36
C PRO A 522 6.68 4.45 14.54
N THR A 523 6.46 4.01 15.78
CA THR A 523 5.16 3.49 16.24
C THR A 523 4.08 4.58 16.27
N GLN A 524 4.47 5.85 16.46
CA GLN A 524 3.59 7.01 16.35
C GLN A 524 3.45 7.42 14.88
N ARG A 525 2.42 6.91 14.19
CA ARG A 525 2.16 7.21 12.76
C ARG A 525 0.66 7.18 12.42
N SER A 526 0.26 7.97 11.43
CA SER A 526 -1.10 7.97 10.87
C SER A 526 -1.23 7.06 9.63
N SER A 527 -0.12 6.82 8.91
CA SER A 527 -0.04 5.85 7.81
C SER A 527 1.38 5.32 7.61
N THR A 528 1.50 4.17 6.95
CA THR A 528 2.75 3.62 6.40
C THR A 528 2.47 2.77 5.17
N SER A 529 3.42 2.74 4.24
CA SER A 529 3.45 1.89 3.05
C SER A 529 4.91 1.48 2.80
N LEU A 530 5.13 0.18 2.55
CA LEU A 530 6.45 -0.36 2.21
C LEU A 530 6.36 -1.04 0.84
N ALA A 531 7.08 -0.50 -0.15
CA ALA A 531 7.20 -1.07 -1.48
C ALA A 531 8.59 -1.67 -1.70
N THR A 532 8.67 -2.76 -2.45
CA THR A 532 9.95 -3.35 -2.89
C THR A 532 9.87 -3.76 -4.35
N THR A 533 10.87 -3.39 -5.14
CA THR A 533 10.89 -3.64 -6.58
C THR A 533 11.94 -4.70 -6.91
N LYS A 534 11.49 -5.85 -7.42
CA LYS A 534 12.32 -6.99 -7.85
C LYS A 534 11.82 -7.56 -9.18
N MET A 535 12.71 -8.16 -9.98
CA MET A 535 12.29 -8.89 -11.18
C MET A 535 11.49 -10.14 -10.79
N PRO A 536 10.52 -10.59 -11.61
CA PRO A 536 9.99 -11.95 -11.51
C PRO A 536 11.13 -12.98 -11.49
N GLY A 537 11.19 -13.82 -10.46
CA GLY A 537 12.26 -14.81 -10.26
C GLY A 537 13.54 -14.29 -9.59
N SER A 538 13.62 -13.02 -9.17
CA SER A 538 14.70 -12.52 -8.31
C SER A 538 14.27 -12.51 -6.85
N GLU A 539 15.15 -12.92 -5.93
CA GLU A 539 14.93 -12.72 -4.48
C GLU A 539 15.49 -11.41 -3.95
N THR A 540 16.55 -10.87 -4.55
CA THR A 540 17.08 -9.55 -4.18
C THR A 540 16.31 -8.42 -4.86
N PRO A 541 15.78 -7.42 -4.12
CA PRO A 541 15.17 -6.23 -4.70
C PRO A 541 16.25 -5.22 -5.15
N PHE A 542 15.92 -4.47 -6.21
CA PHE A 542 16.71 -3.37 -6.75
C PHE A 542 16.44 -2.06 -6.01
N ARG A 543 15.25 -1.96 -5.41
CA ARG A 543 14.80 -0.78 -4.69
C ARG A 543 13.86 -1.18 -3.55
N ARG A 544 13.99 -0.49 -2.41
CA ARG A 544 12.99 -0.46 -1.34
C ARG A 544 12.52 0.97 -1.14
N GLU A 545 11.25 1.15 -0.82
CA GLU A 545 10.66 2.44 -0.48
C GLU A 545 9.79 2.31 0.76
N LEU A 546 9.93 3.26 1.67
CA LEU A 546 9.01 3.48 2.79
C LEU A 546 8.37 4.87 2.61
N GLU A 547 7.06 4.91 2.50
CA GLU A 547 6.27 6.13 2.67
C GLU A 547 5.53 6.08 4.00
N ALA A 548 5.49 7.18 4.75
CA ALA A 548 4.77 7.25 6.03
C ALA A 548 4.32 8.68 6.35
N SER A 549 3.29 8.79 7.18
CA SER A 549 2.88 10.07 7.80
C SER A 549 2.99 9.97 9.32
N ILE A 550 3.71 10.91 9.92
CA ILE A 550 4.05 10.91 11.34
C ILE A 550 3.52 12.20 12.01
N PRO A 551 2.64 12.12 13.03
CA PRO A 551 2.11 13.28 13.74
C PRO A 551 3.10 13.87 14.76
N ALA A 552 4.34 14.12 14.34
CA ALA A 552 5.40 14.74 15.13
C ALA A 552 6.13 15.84 14.32
N PRO A 553 6.81 16.80 14.98
CA PRO A 553 7.63 17.82 14.31
C PRO A 553 8.70 17.23 13.39
N LEU A 554 9.05 17.95 12.33
CA LEU A 554 10.01 17.49 11.33
C LEU A 554 11.41 17.27 11.92
N GLY A 555 11.83 18.11 12.87
CA GLY A 555 13.12 17.96 13.57
C GLY A 555 13.24 16.65 14.35
N ASP A 556 12.18 16.25 15.05
CA ASP A 556 12.17 15.03 15.87
C ASP A 556 12.12 13.77 14.98
N VAL A 557 11.37 13.83 13.88
CA VAL A 557 11.36 12.80 12.85
C VAL A 557 12.73 12.68 12.17
N LEU A 558 13.40 13.79 11.88
CA LEU A 558 14.74 13.80 11.30
C LEU A 558 15.79 13.22 12.27
N ALA A 559 15.70 13.57 13.56
CA ALA A 559 16.55 13.02 14.60
C ALA A 559 16.35 11.50 14.78
N PHE A 560 15.09 11.04 14.72
CA PHE A 560 14.74 9.61 14.69
C PHE A 560 15.39 8.90 13.51
N TYR A 561 15.18 9.37 12.27
CA TYR A 561 15.75 8.71 11.08
C TYR A 561 17.28 8.71 11.09
N ARG A 562 17.93 9.82 11.48
CA ARG A 562 19.39 9.85 11.67
C ARG A 562 19.86 8.81 12.69
N THR A 563 19.14 8.64 13.79
CA THR A 563 19.48 7.68 14.84
C THR A 563 19.30 6.23 14.38
N GLU A 564 18.13 5.87 13.85
CA GLU A 564 17.83 4.48 13.49
C GLU A 564 18.56 4.01 12.22
N LEU A 565 18.72 4.87 11.21
CA LEU A 565 19.49 4.52 10.00
C LEU A 565 20.99 4.36 10.33
N SER A 566 21.54 5.14 11.27
CA SER A 566 22.91 4.94 11.76
C SER A 566 23.10 3.58 12.45
N LYS A 567 22.11 3.09 13.21
CA LYS A 567 22.14 1.73 13.78
C LYS A 567 22.15 0.63 12.72
N LEU A 568 21.52 0.88 11.57
CA LEU A 568 21.57 -0.02 10.40
C LEU A 568 22.86 0.12 9.57
N GLY A 569 23.85 0.89 10.05
CA GLY A 569 25.13 1.11 9.38
C GLY A 569 25.07 2.07 8.20
N TRP A 570 24.03 2.91 8.10
CA TRP A 570 23.93 3.93 7.05
C TRP A 570 24.72 5.18 7.44
N GLN A 571 25.40 5.78 6.48
CA GLN A 571 26.19 7.01 6.68
C GLN A 571 25.56 8.17 5.92
N GLU A 572 25.28 9.26 6.61
CA GLU A 572 24.83 10.52 5.99
C GLU A 572 25.97 11.15 5.17
N LYS A 573 25.66 11.62 3.96
CA LYS A 573 26.64 12.35 3.13
C LYS A 573 26.72 13.81 3.58
N ALA A 574 27.94 14.31 3.78
CA ALA A 574 28.18 15.69 4.19
C ALA A 574 27.74 16.73 3.13
N ASP A 575 27.79 16.35 1.85
CA ASP A 575 27.49 17.24 0.74
C ASP A 575 25.99 17.23 0.39
N GLY A 576 25.34 18.39 0.45
CA GLY A 576 24.03 18.61 -0.17
C GLY A 576 22.78 18.32 0.68
N ALA A 577 22.91 18.07 1.99
CA ALA A 577 21.76 17.92 2.88
C ALA A 577 20.90 19.21 2.95
N ILE A 578 19.71 19.21 2.36
CA ILE A 578 18.78 20.36 2.36
C ILE A 578 17.86 20.21 3.57
N VAL A 579 18.08 20.98 4.64
CA VAL A 579 17.21 20.95 5.84
C VAL A 579 16.62 22.34 6.10
N SER A 580 15.31 22.40 6.32
CA SER A 580 14.55 23.58 6.75
C SER A 580 13.40 23.16 7.65
N ALA A 581 12.66 24.12 8.24
CA ALA A 581 11.52 23.81 9.12
C ALA A 581 10.43 22.92 8.48
N GLU A 582 10.18 23.10 7.18
CA GLU A 582 9.07 22.48 6.46
C GLU A 582 9.46 21.28 5.57
N ARG A 583 10.76 21.03 5.39
CA ARG A 583 11.29 19.94 4.55
C ARG A 583 12.73 19.59 4.88
N ALA A 584 13.06 18.31 4.76
CA ALA A 584 14.43 17.81 4.72
C ALA A 584 14.65 16.90 3.50
N GLN A 585 15.82 16.95 2.87
CA GLN A 585 16.35 15.88 2.05
C GLN A 585 17.77 15.56 2.53
N ILE A 586 18.03 14.28 2.79
CA ILE A 586 19.34 13.75 3.17
C ILE A 586 19.65 12.53 2.31
N ASP A 587 20.81 12.55 1.67
CA ASP A 587 21.35 11.42 0.93
C ASP A 587 22.22 10.57 1.87
N PHE A 588 21.98 9.26 1.89
CA PHE A 588 22.69 8.28 2.69
C PHE A 588 23.46 7.28 1.82
N THR A 589 24.52 6.73 2.38
CA THR A 589 25.20 5.52 1.90
C THR A 589 24.82 4.37 2.82
N SER A 590 24.04 3.41 2.33
CA SER A 590 23.65 2.20 3.08
C SER A 590 24.54 1.00 2.73
N PRO A 591 24.60 -0.06 3.54
CA PRO A 591 25.34 -1.28 3.23
C PRO A 591 24.93 -2.01 1.94
N GLN A 592 23.81 -1.61 1.31
CA GLN A 592 23.28 -2.21 0.08
C GLN A 592 23.29 -1.23 -1.11
N GLY A 593 23.76 0.01 -0.92
CA GLY A 593 23.77 1.05 -1.96
C GLY A 593 23.32 2.44 -1.48
N PRO A 594 23.22 3.42 -2.40
CA PRO A 594 22.78 4.76 -2.06
C PRO A 594 21.29 4.80 -1.71
N ALA A 595 20.94 5.66 -0.76
CA ALA A 595 19.57 5.90 -0.35
C ALA A 595 19.30 7.40 -0.19
N VAL A 596 18.03 7.81 -0.24
CA VAL A 596 17.59 9.19 -0.06
C VAL A 596 16.40 9.21 0.89
N LEU A 597 16.52 9.98 1.97
CA LEU A 597 15.43 10.34 2.86
C LEU A 597 14.88 11.71 2.43
N LYS A 598 13.57 11.80 2.24
CA LYS A 598 12.83 13.05 2.06
C LYS A 598 11.77 13.17 3.15
N LEU A 599 11.78 14.29 3.86
CA LEU A 599 10.72 14.70 4.77
C LEU A 599 10.04 15.95 4.23
N GLY A 600 8.72 16.05 4.38
CA GLY A 600 7.95 17.25 4.09
C GLY A 600 6.87 17.48 5.14
N ARG A 601 6.38 18.72 5.26
CA ARG A 601 5.24 19.02 6.13
C ARG A 601 3.92 18.96 5.36
N ALA A 602 2.93 18.28 5.93
CA ALA A 602 1.56 18.24 5.44
C ALA A 602 0.59 18.41 6.61
N LYS A 603 -0.06 19.59 6.70
CA LYS A 603 -0.91 19.97 7.85
C LYS A 603 -0.11 19.84 9.17
N SER A 604 -0.61 19.03 10.11
CA SER A 604 -0.02 18.72 11.42
C SER A 604 0.96 17.53 11.40
N GLU A 605 1.27 16.96 10.23
CA GLU A 605 2.07 15.73 10.10
C GLU A 605 3.33 15.95 9.26
N THR A 606 4.35 15.15 9.52
CA THR A 606 5.55 15.03 8.69
C THR A 606 5.38 13.84 7.77
N THR A 607 5.35 14.06 6.46
CA THR A 607 5.42 12.99 5.47
C THR A 607 6.85 12.54 5.29
N VAL A 608 7.03 11.24 5.05
CA VAL A 608 8.30 10.57 4.81
C VAL A 608 8.24 9.91 3.44
N SER A 609 9.32 10.01 2.67
CA SER A 609 9.65 9.13 1.56
C SER A 609 11.12 8.74 1.69
N LEU A 610 11.38 7.48 2.02
CA LEU A 610 12.71 6.90 2.21
C LEU A 610 12.95 5.84 1.14
N ALA A 611 13.80 6.13 0.16
CA ALA A 611 14.09 5.24 -0.97
C ALA A 611 15.54 4.73 -0.91
N GLN A 612 15.72 3.41 -0.96
CA GLN A 612 17.02 2.74 -0.99
C GLN A 612 17.21 2.05 -2.35
N LYS A 613 18.26 2.40 -3.12
CA LYS A 613 18.64 1.71 -4.36
C LYS A 613 19.72 0.65 -4.08
N ASN A 614 19.69 -0.46 -4.81
CA ASN A 614 20.64 -1.58 -4.74
C ASN A 614 21.38 -1.76 -6.09
N PRO A 615 22.57 -1.16 -6.27
CA PRO A 615 23.31 -1.18 -7.53
C PRO A 615 23.77 -2.60 -7.92
N GLU A 616 24.16 -3.43 -6.96
CA GLU A 616 24.65 -4.78 -7.24
C GLU A 616 23.55 -5.67 -7.83
N ALA A 617 22.34 -5.62 -7.26
CA ALA A 617 21.20 -6.33 -7.81
C ALA A 617 20.79 -5.76 -9.18
N ALA A 618 20.85 -4.43 -9.37
CA ALA A 618 20.53 -3.79 -10.64
C ALA A 618 21.53 -4.15 -11.77
N VAL A 619 22.82 -4.26 -11.45
CA VAL A 619 23.87 -4.74 -12.37
C VAL A 619 23.70 -6.23 -12.65
N LYS A 620 23.49 -7.07 -11.62
CA LYS A 620 23.27 -8.52 -11.76
C LYS A 620 22.03 -8.87 -12.59
N ALA A 621 21.00 -8.02 -12.55
CA ALA A 621 19.79 -8.16 -13.36
C ALA A 621 19.88 -7.50 -14.76
N ASP A 622 21.00 -6.84 -15.10
CA ASP A 622 21.21 -6.12 -16.37
C ASP A 622 20.21 -4.95 -16.60
N ILE A 623 19.73 -4.36 -15.51
CA ILE A 623 18.79 -3.22 -15.53
C ILE A 623 19.47 -1.88 -15.19
N MET A 624 20.74 -1.89 -14.81
CA MET A 624 21.51 -0.71 -14.43
C MET A 624 21.59 0.30 -15.60
N PRO A 625 21.14 1.56 -15.42
CA PRO A 625 21.24 2.59 -16.46
C PRO A 625 22.68 2.94 -16.83
N LYS A 626 22.89 3.36 -18.08
CA LYS A 626 24.17 3.95 -18.52
C LYS A 626 24.44 5.26 -17.76
N ALA A 627 25.73 5.57 -17.56
CA ALA A 627 26.14 6.80 -16.88
C ALA A 627 25.53 8.05 -17.55
N GLY A 628 24.89 8.91 -16.75
CA GLY A 628 24.21 10.12 -17.23
C GLY A 628 22.87 9.87 -17.96
N GLN A 629 22.38 8.63 -18.05
CA GLN A 629 21.14 8.26 -18.73
C GLN A 629 20.16 7.55 -17.77
N ALA A 630 18.90 7.48 -18.19
CA ALA A 630 17.89 6.57 -17.65
C ALA A 630 17.81 5.30 -18.51
N ARG A 631 17.28 4.21 -17.96
CA ARG A 631 16.93 3.00 -18.72
C ARG A 631 15.43 2.77 -18.69
N LEU A 632 14.84 2.48 -19.84
CA LEU A 632 13.45 2.14 -20.01
C LEU A 632 13.34 0.66 -20.43
N MET A 633 12.58 -0.14 -19.68
CA MET A 633 12.32 -1.55 -19.94
C MET A 633 10.88 -1.72 -20.38
N LEU A 634 10.65 -2.41 -21.49
CA LEU A 634 9.35 -2.49 -22.14
C LEU A 634 8.73 -3.87 -21.94
N GLY A 635 7.64 -3.93 -21.17
CA GLY A 635 6.85 -5.14 -20.94
C GLY A 635 5.56 -5.12 -21.74
N ASN A 636 5.06 -6.30 -22.10
CA ASN A 636 3.78 -6.52 -22.76
C ASN A 636 3.19 -7.84 -22.27
N ILE A 637 2.25 -7.76 -21.34
CA ILE A 637 1.49 -8.92 -20.83
C ILE A 637 0.22 -9.18 -21.66
N GLY A 638 0.03 -8.45 -22.76
CA GLY A 638 -1.06 -8.67 -23.71
C GLY A 638 -0.76 -9.78 -24.75
N PRO A 639 -1.80 -10.37 -25.37
CA PRO A 639 -1.67 -11.51 -26.29
C PRO A 639 -1.26 -11.12 -27.73
N LYS A 640 -0.83 -9.88 -27.98
CA LYS A 640 -0.50 -9.32 -29.30
C LYS A 640 0.77 -8.50 -29.23
N GLU A 641 1.52 -8.40 -30.32
CA GLU A 641 2.64 -7.45 -30.42
C GLU A 641 2.15 -6.01 -30.21
N ALA A 642 2.88 -5.25 -29.39
CA ALA A 642 2.69 -3.82 -29.19
C ALA A 642 3.85 -3.04 -29.81
N SER A 643 3.59 -1.80 -30.25
CA SER A 643 4.61 -0.90 -30.79
C SER A 643 4.61 0.40 -30.00
N LEU A 644 5.70 0.68 -29.29
CA LEU A 644 5.89 1.92 -28.55
C LEU A 644 6.83 2.86 -29.32
N THR A 645 6.45 4.12 -29.50
CA THR A 645 7.34 5.16 -30.02
C THR A 645 7.63 6.18 -28.93
N ILE A 646 8.91 6.33 -28.54
CA ILE A 646 9.38 7.30 -27.55
C ILE A 646 10.70 7.91 -28.05
N ASN A 647 10.92 9.21 -27.81
CA ASN A 647 12.14 9.92 -28.26
C ASN A 647 12.48 9.70 -29.76
N LYS A 648 11.46 9.67 -30.63
CA LYS A 648 11.53 9.33 -32.07
C LYS A 648 12.00 7.89 -32.41
N GLN A 649 12.27 7.05 -31.42
CA GLN A 649 12.60 5.63 -31.60
C GLN A 649 11.32 4.80 -31.47
N THR A 650 11.07 3.90 -32.43
CA THR A 650 9.95 2.95 -32.39
C THR A 650 10.45 1.56 -32.07
N VAL A 651 9.93 0.95 -31.00
CA VAL A 651 10.31 -0.37 -30.51
C VAL A 651 9.09 -1.29 -30.49
N LYS A 652 9.25 -2.47 -31.12
CA LYS A 652 8.28 -3.57 -31.05
C LYS A 652 8.47 -4.36 -29.76
N ILE A 653 7.36 -4.68 -29.11
CA ILE A 653 7.30 -5.42 -27.84
C ILE A 653 6.42 -6.66 -28.10
N ALA A 654 7.07 -7.82 -28.25
CA ALA A 654 6.36 -9.08 -28.50
C ALA A 654 5.39 -9.42 -27.35
N ALA A 655 4.35 -10.20 -27.65
CA ALA A 655 3.43 -10.71 -26.63
C ALA A 655 4.18 -11.54 -25.58
N GLY A 656 3.95 -11.26 -24.30
CA GLY A 656 4.62 -11.92 -23.17
C GLY A 656 6.02 -11.37 -22.81
N ALA A 657 6.61 -10.50 -23.62
CA ALA A 657 7.93 -9.92 -23.34
C ALA A 657 7.90 -9.03 -22.10
N GLY A 658 8.93 -9.08 -21.24
CA GLY A 658 8.94 -8.40 -19.94
C GLY A 658 7.93 -8.97 -18.92
N GLY A 659 7.22 -10.06 -19.26
CA GLY A 659 6.35 -10.79 -18.34
C GLY A 659 7.06 -12.00 -17.70
N PRO A 660 6.39 -12.76 -16.81
CA PRO A 660 7.01 -13.86 -16.06
C PRO A 660 7.63 -14.98 -16.91
N GLN A 661 7.16 -15.18 -18.14
CA GLN A 661 7.68 -16.18 -19.07
C GLN A 661 8.86 -15.69 -19.92
N SER A 662 9.07 -14.38 -20.02
CA SER A 662 10.17 -13.76 -20.79
C SER A 662 10.63 -12.47 -20.10
N PRO A 663 11.27 -12.55 -18.92
CA PRO A 663 11.46 -11.41 -18.03
C PRO A 663 12.33 -10.28 -18.61
N LYS A 664 13.22 -10.57 -19.57
CA LYS A 664 13.91 -9.51 -20.34
C LYS A 664 13.05 -9.06 -21.52
N GLY A 665 12.29 -7.98 -21.32
CA GLY A 665 11.68 -7.21 -22.41
C GLY A 665 12.70 -6.29 -23.11
N PRO A 666 12.34 -5.66 -24.26
CA PRO A 666 13.20 -4.69 -24.93
C PRO A 666 13.61 -3.53 -24.03
N MET A 667 14.83 -3.03 -24.18
CA MET A 667 15.37 -1.92 -23.39
C MET A 667 15.75 -0.73 -24.27
N VAL A 668 15.54 0.48 -23.75
CA VAL A 668 15.90 1.76 -24.38
C VAL A 668 16.60 2.63 -23.34
N ASP A 669 17.85 3.00 -23.56
CA ASP A 669 18.50 4.03 -22.73
C ASP A 669 18.12 5.43 -23.25
N LEU A 670 17.75 6.34 -22.35
CA LEU A 670 17.25 7.68 -22.66
C LEU A 670 18.03 8.75 -21.88
N PRO A 671 18.31 9.95 -22.43
CA PRO A 671 18.76 11.08 -21.63
C PRO A 671 17.73 11.48 -20.56
N PRO A 672 18.13 12.15 -19.47
CA PRO A 672 17.20 12.68 -18.47
C PRO A 672 16.26 13.72 -19.09
N GLY A 673 14.97 13.68 -18.74
CA GLY A 673 13.98 14.62 -19.29
C GLY A 673 12.55 14.09 -19.26
N LYS A 674 11.63 14.89 -19.83
CA LYS A 674 10.23 14.53 -20.02
C LYS A 674 9.96 14.16 -21.47
N TYR A 675 9.45 12.95 -21.70
CA TYR A 675 9.17 12.39 -23.02
C TYR A 675 7.68 12.12 -23.17
N GLN A 676 7.13 12.44 -24.34
CA GLN A 676 5.88 11.84 -24.81
C GLN A 676 6.19 10.49 -25.44
N TYR A 677 5.37 9.49 -25.15
CA TYR A 677 5.38 8.19 -25.83
C TYR A 677 4.01 7.89 -26.45
N ALA A 678 4.02 7.22 -27.60
CA ALA A 678 2.82 6.77 -28.30
C ALA A 678 2.81 5.25 -28.39
N LEU A 679 1.79 4.60 -27.83
CA LEU A 679 1.57 3.16 -27.92
C LEU A 679 0.55 2.82 -29.01
N ARG A 680 0.84 1.78 -29.79
CA ARG A 680 -0.08 1.16 -30.74
C ARG A 680 -0.17 -0.35 -30.48
N VAL A 681 -1.39 -0.89 -30.36
CA VAL A 681 -1.66 -2.32 -30.18
C VAL A 681 -2.76 -2.74 -31.18
N PRO A 682 -2.61 -3.82 -31.97
CA PRO A 682 -3.57 -4.19 -33.01
C PRO A 682 -4.99 -4.46 -32.46
N GLY A 683 -5.94 -3.59 -32.81
CA GLY A 683 -7.33 -3.64 -32.33
C GLY A 683 -7.66 -2.65 -31.20
N HIS A 684 -6.72 -1.81 -30.78
CA HIS A 684 -6.93 -0.75 -29.80
C HIS A 684 -6.57 0.62 -30.40
N PRO A 685 -7.23 1.72 -29.98
CA PRO A 685 -6.82 3.06 -30.40
C PRO A 685 -5.41 3.39 -29.92
N ALA A 686 -4.67 4.18 -30.70
CA ALA A 686 -3.34 4.62 -30.31
C ALA A 686 -3.43 5.55 -29.09
N ARG A 687 -2.68 5.24 -28.03
CA ARG A 687 -2.62 6.05 -26.79
C ARG A 687 -1.35 6.90 -26.79
N THR A 688 -1.42 8.13 -26.26
CA THR A 688 -0.25 9.02 -26.09
C THR A 688 -0.21 9.53 -24.66
N GLU A 689 0.91 9.31 -23.97
CA GLU A 689 1.10 9.59 -22.55
C GLU A 689 2.55 10.10 -22.31
N SER A 690 2.83 10.71 -21.15
CA SER A 690 4.15 11.29 -20.86
C SER A 690 4.86 10.66 -19.67
N LEU A 691 6.12 10.28 -19.86
CA LEU A 691 7.04 9.82 -18.81
C LEU A 691 8.07 10.92 -18.51
N THR A 692 8.51 11.03 -17.25
CA THR A 692 9.68 11.85 -16.87
C THR A 692 10.72 10.92 -16.23
N VAL A 693 11.98 11.00 -16.67
CA VAL A 693 13.07 10.13 -16.21
C VAL A 693 14.30 10.95 -15.79
N ALA A 694 15.01 10.49 -14.76
CA ALA A 694 16.24 11.12 -14.26
C ALA A 694 17.50 10.29 -14.60
N ALA A 695 18.68 10.90 -14.49
CA ALA A 695 19.94 10.18 -14.66
C ALA A 695 20.11 9.12 -13.55
N GLY A 696 20.45 7.88 -13.93
CA GLY A 696 20.58 6.78 -12.97
C GLY A 696 19.25 6.18 -12.48
N ASP A 697 18.13 6.46 -13.18
CA ASP A 697 16.86 5.76 -12.97
C ASP A 697 16.64 4.63 -13.97
N ALA A 698 16.09 3.50 -13.52
CA ALA A 698 15.43 2.53 -14.40
C ALA A 698 13.91 2.59 -14.24
N TRP A 699 13.19 2.50 -15.36
CA TRP A 699 11.74 2.53 -15.43
C TRP A 699 11.22 1.34 -16.25
N GLY A 700 10.15 0.70 -15.81
CA GLY A 700 9.36 -0.25 -16.58
C GLY A 700 8.12 0.42 -17.16
N LEU A 701 7.80 0.15 -18.42
CA LEU A 701 6.47 0.41 -19.00
C LEU A 701 5.84 -0.93 -19.36
N MET A 702 4.82 -1.34 -18.60
CA MET A 702 4.13 -2.62 -18.84
C MET A 702 2.81 -2.39 -19.58
N VAL A 703 2.70 -2.92 -20.80
CA VAL A 703 1.48 -2.90 -21.62
C VAL A 703 0.53 -4.01 -21.16
N GLY A 704 -0.67 -3.62 -20.73
CA GLY A 704 -1.74 -4.52 -20.28
C GLY A 704 -2.50 -5.19 -21.44
N PRO A 705 -3.32 -6.22 -21.17
CA PRO A 705 -4.10 -6.92 -22.20
C PRO A 705 -5.18 -6.06 -22.88
N ASP A 706 -5.54 -4.91 -22.29
CA ASP A 706 -6.46 -3.90 -22.82
C ASP A 706 -5.75 -2.76 -23.58
N GLY A 707 -4.41 -2.80 -23.63
CA GLY A 707 -3.57 -1.73 -24.16
C GLY A 707 -3.34 -0.54 -23.22
N ALA A 708 -3.64 -0.65 -21.91
CA ALA A 708 -3.16 0.33 -20.93
C ALA A 708 -1.64 0.21 -20.71
N VAL A 709 -1.01 1.27 -20.20
CA VAL A 709 0.40 1.26 -19.80
C VAL A 709 0.49 1.51 -18.30
N LEU A 710 1.25 0.68 -17.59
CA LEU A 710 1.63 0.89 -16.20
C LEU A 710 3.11 1.31 -16.13
N PRO A 711 3.43 2.58 -15.82
CA PRO A 711 4.78 3.00 -15.51
C PRO A 711 5.17 2.60 -14.09
N LEU A 712 6.35 2.00 -13.94
CA LEU A 712 6.93 1.53 -12.68
C LEU A 712 8.36 2.05 -12.54
N GLN A 713 8.73 2.69 -11.44
CA GLN A 713 10.13 3.04 -11.19
C GLN A 713 10.85 1.80 -10.62
N MET A 714 11.75 1.22 -11.41
CA MET A 714 12.39 -0.07 -11.15
C MET A 714 13.67 0.05 -10.33
N TYR A 715 14.38 1.16 -10.51
CA TYR A 715 15.62 1.51 -9.81
C TYR A 715 15.70 3.02 -9.66
#